data_AF-A0A8L0DPU1-F1
#
_entry.id   AF-A0A8L0DPU1-F1
#
_cell.length_a   1.000
_cell.length_b   1.000
_cell.length_c   1.000
_cell.angle_alpha   90.00
_cell.angle_beta   90.00
_cell.angle_gamma   90.00
#
_symmetry.space_group_name_H-M   'P 1'
#
loop_
_entity.id
_entity.type
_entity.pdbx_description
1 polymer ?
#
loop_
_entity_poly.entity_id
_entity_poly.type
_entity_poly.pdbx_seq_one_letter_code
_entity_poly.pdbx_strand_id
1 'polypeptide(L)'
;MAGWGLLLLLLWVVSLAQGSSLFSGQRHRTRLQRDRQARNNVRPNIIIILTDDQDIELGSMQAMNKTRRIMEQGGTHFSNAFSTTPMCCPSRSSILTGKYVHNHHTFTNNENCSSPSWQAHHEPHTFAVHLNNSGYRTALFGKYLNEYNGSYVPPGWREWVALVKNSRFYNYTLCRNSVREKHGSQYPKDYLTDIITNDSINYFRSSKRMYPHRPVMMVLSHAAPHGPEDSAPQYSTAFQNASQHITPSYNYAPNPDKHWILRYTGPMKPVHMQFTNMLQRRRMQTLLSVDDSVDKVYNMLVETGELDNTYIIYTSDHGYHIGQFGLVKGKSMPYEFDIRVPFFIRGPNVEAGAINPHVVLNIDLAPTLLDMAGLDVPSDMDGKSILKLLDTDKPINRFQVNKKGKMWRDSFLVERGSRSDGKDLAQEENFLPKYQRVKDLCQRAQYQSSCEQPGQKWQCVEDPSGKLSLYKCKGMASLYASRMQALMASSGSQQWVGRVSDAGDSCDCGPLGPKRSPLKRKRLLTKKSDLTKNRWARSVPFELHGDMYAVDLVEGYRPVGLRNTSWPGERRRGAGLLEDNDEEFSGMGVTARPPTNKSLTPTMRMAGVCLPHRCSILMNDTVRCDGGLYKSLQAWKDHKLHIEHEIETLQTKIKNLREVKGHLKKVRPEECQCNTPSYLSKNKGIKMPSKQKKQWLMKEQKRRKKLRKLLKRLRNNDTCSMPGLTCFTHDNQHWQTAPFWTMGPFCACTSANNNTYWCLRTINDTHNFIFCEFATGFIEYFDLNNDPYQLINGVSTLDRTALNQMHQQLMELRSCKGHKQCNPETGENSDLSPSRCCLYRGQIWEGWVG
;
A
#
# COMPACT_ATOMS: atom_id res chain seq x y z
N MET A 1 108.04 3.35 14.22
CA MET A 1 107.63 4.77 14.38
C MET A 1 107.25 5.30 13.00
N ALA A 2 106.23 6.12 12.79
CA ALA A 2 104.99 6.36 13.56
C ALA A 2 103.96 6.98 12.59
N GLY A 3 102.66 6.73 12.76
CA GLY A 3 101.63 7.10 11.78
C GLY A 3 101.25 5.95 10.82
N TRP A 4 100.36 6.23 9.86
CA TRP A 4 99.72 5.30 8.91
C TRP A 4 98.85 4.17 9.50
N GLY A 5 99.02 3.78 10.76
CA GLY A 5 98.18 2.75 11.41
C GLY A 5 96.74 3.18 11.79
N LEU A 6 96.40 4.47 11.77
CA LEU A 6 95.14 4.97 12.36
C LEU A 6 93.96 5.13 11.38
N LEU A 7 94.21 5.21 10.07
CA LEU A 7 93.16 5.56 9.10
C LEU A 7 92.26 4.37 8.71
N LEU A 8 92.81 3.15 8.72
CA LEU A 8 92.08 1.93 8.35
C LEU A 8 91.12 1.43 9.45
N LEU A 9 91.35 1.80 10.72
CA LEU A 9 90.48 1.40 11.84
C LEU A 9 89.15 2.16 11.87
N LEU A 10 89.13 3.44 11.48
CA LEU A 10 87.90 4.25 11.49
C LEU A 10 86.92 3.86 10.37
N LEU A 11 87.41 3.41 9.22
CA LEU A 11 86.56 2.95 8.10
C LEU A 11 85.86 1.61 8.37
N TRP A 12 86.36 0.78 9.29
CA TRP A 12 85.72 -0.49 9.65
C TRP A 12 84.62 -0.35 10.72
N VAL A 13 84.73 0.61 11.64
CA VAL A 13 83.78 0.79 12.75
C VAL A 13 82.43 1.36 12.27
N VAL A 14 82.42 2.26 11.28
CA VAL A 14 81.16 2.84 10.75
C VAL A 14 80.36 1.81 9.94
N SER A 15 81.03 0.85 9.28
CA SER A 15 80.40 -0.13 8.39
C SER A 15 79.71 -1.30 9.11
N LEU A 16 79.89 -1.45 10.44
CA LEU A 16 79.30 -2.54 11.24
C LEU A 16 78.13 -2.12 12.13
N ALA A 17 77.76 -0.83 12.15
CA ALA A 17 76.70 -0.29 13.01
C ALA A 17 75.34 -0.06 12.31
N GLN A 18 75.22 -0.35 11.01
CA GLN A 18 73.98 -0.14 10.23
C GLN A 18 73.44 -1.41 9.53
N GLY A 19 73.95 -2.60 9.88
CA GLY A 19 73.54 -3.88 9.29
C GLY A 19 72.46 -4.67 10.07
N SER A 20 72.10 -4.24 11.28
CA SER A 20 71.53 -5.12 12.32
C SER A 20 70.17 -4.69 12.90
N SER A 21 69.36 -3.94 12.15
CA SER A 21 68.00 -3.52 12.57
C SER A 21 66.87 -3.80 11.55
N LEU A 22 67.17 -4.40 10.40
CA LEU A 22 66.18 -4.69 9.33
C LEU A 22 65.70 -6.15 9.25
N PHE A 23 66.18 -7.05 10.11
CA PHE A 23 65.80 -8.47 10.14
C PHE A 23 65.28 -8.95 11.51
N SER A 24 64.27 -8.27 12.04
CA SER A 24 63.39 -8.83 13.07
C SER A 24 61.96 -8.34 12.86
N GLY A 25 61.06 -9.23 12.43
CA GLY A 25 59.65 -8.88 12.16
C GLY A 25 59.01 -9.62 10.97
N GLN A 26 59.80 -10.12 10.02
CA GLN A 26 59.28 -11.04 9.00
C GLN A 26 59.03 -12.43 9.60
N ARG A 27 57.90 -12.59 10.31
CA ARG A 27 57.25 -13.90 10.44
C ARG A 27 57.11 -14.46 9.02
N HIS A 28 57.66 -15.64 8.76
CA HIS A 28 57.47 -16.34 7.49
C HIS A 28 55.98 -16.61 7.28
N ARG A 29 55.29 -15.74 6.52
CA ARG A 29 53.91 -16.00 6.08
C ARG A 29 53.91 -17.32 5.34
N THR A 30 53.11 -18.25 5.85
CA THR A 30 52.96 -19.60 5.29
C THR A 30 52.54 -19.50 3.82
N ARG A 31 52.84 -20.53 3.03
CA ARG A 31 52.50 -20.56 1.59
C ARG A 31 51.02 -20.22 1.36
N LEU A 32 50.13 -20.87 2.12
CA LEU A 32 48.69 -20.59 2.19
C LEU A 32 48.33 -19.11 2.46
N GLN A 33 49.05 -18.42 3.35
CA GLN A 33 48.76 -17.02 3.68
C GLN A 33 49.27 -16.06 2.58
N ARG A 34 50.33 -16.45 1.87
CA ARG A 34 50.84 -15.74 0.68
C ARG A 34 49.91 -15.96 -0.52
N ASP A 35 49.42 -17.19 -0.70
CA ASP A 35 48.46 -17.56 -1.74
C ASP A 35 47.08 -16.91 -1.49
N ARG A 36 46.60 -16.82 -0.23
CA ARG A 36 45.43 -16.00 0.14
C ARG A 36 45.64 -14.54 -0.26
N GLN A 37 46.79 -13.95 0.05
CA GLN A 37 47.05 -12.55 -0.28
C GLN A 37 47.21 -12.32 -1.79
N ALA A 38 47.69 -13.30 -2.55
CA ALA A 38 47.69 -13.27 -4.01
C ALA A 38 46.28 -13.44 -4.61
N ARG A 39 45.42 -14.30 -4.04
CA ARG A 39 43.99 -14.38 -4.39
C ARG A 39 43.27 -13.06 -4.11
N ASN A 40 43.57 -12.37 -2.99
CA ASN A 40 43.01 -11.06 -2.67
C ASN A 40 43.39 -9.93 -3.65
N ASN A 41 44.39 -10.12 -4.53
CA ASN A 41 44.69 -9.19 -5.62
C ASN A 41 43.82 -9.46 -6.89
N VAL A 42 43.09 -10.58 -6.94
CA VAL A 42 42.12 -10.85 -7.99
C VAL A 42 40.76 -10.30 -7.56
N ARG A 43 40.17 -9.43 -8.38
CA ARG A 43 38.81 -8.93 -8.12
C ARG A 43 37.81 -10.11 -8.21
N PRO A 44 36.88 -10.25 -7.25
CA PRO A 44 35.93 -11.35 -7.22
C PRO A 44 34.82 -11.16 -8.27
N ASN A 45 34.23 -12.28 -8.72
CA ASN A 45 32.97 -12.23 -9.45
C ASN A 45 31.82 -11.90 -8.50
N ILE A 46 30.73 -11.35 -9.03
CA ILE A 46 29.55 -10.96 -8.24
C ILE A 46 28.27 -11.38 -8.96
N ILE A 47 27.45 -12.21 -8.33
CA ILE A 47 26.19 -12.71 -8.87
C ILE A 47 25.06 -12.27 -7.94
N ILE A 48 24.06 -11.57 -8.48
CA ILE A 48 22.83 -11.24 -7.77
C ILE A 48 21.70 -12.07 -8.35
N ILE A 49 21.07 -12.88 -7.51
CA ILE A 49 19.83 -13.60 -7.81
C ILE A 49 18.70 -12.81 -7.14
N LEU A 50 17.88 -12.16 -7.97
CA LEU A 50 16.84 -11.23 -7.54
C LEU A 50 15.47 -11.79 -7.94
N THR A 51 14.59 -12.00 -6.97
CA THR A 51 13.18 -12.39 -7.22
C THR A 51 12.27 -11.17 -7.34
N ASP A 52 10.97 -11.41 -7.56
CA ASP A 52 9.98 -10.37 -7.85
C ASP A 52 8.68 -10.64 -7.09
N ASP A 53 8.30 -9.77 -6.16
CA ASP A 53 7.18 -9.98 -5.22
C ASP A 53 7.40 -11.15 -4.23
N GLN A 54 8.60 -11.40 -3.69
CA GLN A 54 8.84 -12.51 -2.74
C GLN A 54 8.86 -12.04 -1.27
N ASP A 55 7.87 -12.51 -0.51
CA ASP A 55 7.80 -12.41 0.96
C ASP A 55 8.84 -13.30 1.67
N ILE A 56 9.13 -13.00 2.94
CA ILE A 56 9.73 -13.96 3.88
C ILE A 56 8.70 -14.45 4.91
N GLU A 57 7.84 -13.56 5.42
CA GLU A 57 6.87 -13.80 6.49
C GLU A 57 5.77 -14.83 6.15
N LEU A 58 5.39 -14.98 4.88
CA LEU A 58 4.35 -15.93 4.47
C LEU A 58 4.91 -17.31 4.07
N GLY A 59 6.20 -17.53 4.35
CA GLY A 59 6.87 -18.82 4.25
C GLY A 59 7.42 -19.16 2.87
N SER A 60 7.57 -18.21 1.94
CA SER A 60 8.03 -18.49 0.56
C SER A 60 9.34 -19.31 0.50
N MET A 61 10.30 -19.02 1.39
CA MET A 61 11.59 -19.71 1.47
C MET A 61 11.48 -21.19 1.89
N GLN A 62 10.36 -21.62 2.48
CA GLN A 62 10.11 -23.04 2.79
C GLN A 62 9.93 -23.90 1.53
N ALA A 63 9.65 -23.28 0.38
CA ALA A 63 9.62 -23.96 -0.91
C ALA A 63 11.02 -24.20 -1.51
N MET A 64 12.05 -23.50 -1.02
CA MET A 64 13.34 -23.34 -1.70
C MET A 64 14.49 -24.05 -0.97
N ASN A 65 14.35 -25.36 -0.83
CA ASN A 65 15.25 -26.18 -0.01
C ASN A 65 16.69 -26.24 -0.55
N LYS A 66 16.90 -26.20 -1.88
CA LYS A 66 18.25 -26.18 -2.46
C LYS A 66 18.94 -24.84 -2.18
N THR A 67 18.19 -23.74 -2.35
CA THR A 67 18.64 -22.36 -2.09
C THR A 67 19.00 -22.19 -0.62
N ARG A 68 18.16 -22.64 0.32
CA ARG A 68 18.48 -22.63 1.75
C ARG A 68 19.76 -23.41 2.04
N ARG A 69 19.87 -24.66 1.56
CA ARG A 69 21.11 -25.47 1.69
C ARG A 69 22.35 -24.76 1.12
N ILE A 70 22.24 -24.08 -0.02
CA ILE A 70 23.37 -23.43 -0.70
C ILE A 70 23.76 -22.09 -0.05
N MET A 71 22.78 -21.32 0.44
CA MET A 71 22.96 -19.92 0.85
C MET A 71 22.93 -19.70 2.37
N GLU A 72 22.08 -20.43 3.09
CA GLU A 72 21.90 -20.32 4.55
C GLU A 72 22.95 -21.16 5.29
N GLN A 73 23.14 -22.42 4.89
CA GLN A 73 24.19 -23.29 5.46
C GLN A 73 25.57 -22.98 4.87
N GLY A 74 25.62 -22.40 3.67
CA GLY A 74 26.85 -22.16 2.92
C GLY A 74 27.39 -20.73 3.00
N GLY A 75 26.68 -19.83 3.66
CA GLY A 75 26.99 -18.40 3.76
C GLY A 75 26.29 -17.76 4.96
N THR A 76 26.12 -16.45 4.92
CA THR A 76 25.48 -15.66 5.99
C THR A 76 24.05 -15.26 5.59
N HIS A 77 23.10 -15.52 6.49
CA HIS A 77 21.72 -15.04 6.42
C HIS A 77 21.57 -13.71 7.19
N PHE A 78 21.02 -12.67 6.56
CA PHE A 78 20.63 -11.45 7.27
C PHE A 78 19.16 -11.52 7.65
N SER A 79 18.84 -11.70 8.93
CA SER A 79 17.47 -11.86 9.41
C SER A 79 16.64 -10.57 9.33
N ASN A 80 17.31 -9.41 9.30
CA ASN A 80 16.70 -8.09 9.35
C ASN A 80 16.95 -7.33 8.03
N ALA A 81 16.52 -7.93 6.91
CA ALA A 81 16.66 -7.37 5.58
C ALA A 81 15.34 -6.81 5.01
N PHE A 82 15.38 -5.60 4.46
CA PHE A 82 14.19 -4.83 4.10
C PHE A 82 14.28 -4.09 2.76
N SER A 83 13.12 -3.91 2.14
CA SER A 83 12.92 -3.00 1.02
C SER A 83 12.43 -1.65 1.53
N THR A 84 13.12 -0.57 1.15
CA THR A 84 12.74 0.81 1.51
C THR A 84 11.43 1.29 0.87
N THR A 85 10.85 0.51 -0.05
CA THR A 85 9.58 0.82 -0.72
C THR A 85 8.91 -0.47 -1.26
N PRO A 86 7.71 -0.86 -0.81
CA PRO A 86 7.03 -2.10 -1.23
C PRO A 86 6.36 -2.00 -2.62
N MET A 87 7.15 -1.68 -3.64
CA MET A 87 6.76 -1.51 -5.05
C MET A 87 7.94 -1.76 -6.00
N CYS A 88 7.75 -2.60 -7.03
CA CYS A 88 8.85 -3.11 -7.86
C CYS A 88 9.77 -2.03 -8.46
N CYS A 89 9.25 -1.10 -9.24
CA CYS A 89 10.09 -0.14 -9.96
C CYS A 89 10.71 0.94 -9.07
N PRO A 90 10.01 1.47 -8.05
CA PRO A 90 10.64 2.21 -6.96
C PRO A 90 11.81 1.42 -6.36
N SER A 91 11.59 0.22 -5.81
CA SER A 91 12.64 -0.57 -5.16
C SER A 91 13.80 -0.92 -6.10
N ARG A 92 13.53 -1.36 -7.32
CA ARG A 92 14.57 -1.67 -8.31
C ARG A 92 15.36 -0.43 -8.74
N SER A 93 14.76 0.77 -8.72
CA SER A 93 15.52 2.02 -8.86
C SER A 93 16.44 2.24 -7.66
N SER A 94 15.97 1.96 -6.44
CA SER A 94 16.75 2.02 -5.20
C SER A 94 17.93 1.04 -5.21
N ILE A 95 17.72 -0.21 -5.65
CA ILE A 95 18.76 -1.24 -5.83
C ILE A 95 19.81 -0.82 -6.87
N LEU A 96 19.37 -0.26 -8.01
CA LEU A 96 20.26 0.14 -9.10
C LEU A 96 21.12 1.38 -8.76
N THR A 97 20.60 2.31 -7.96
CA THR A 97 21.22 3.63 -7.69
C THR A 97 21.78 3.78 -6.27
N GLY A 98 21.39 2.92 -5.33
CA GLY A 98 21.75 3.04 -3.91
C GLY A 98 21.03 4.15 -3.16
N LYS A 99 19.84 4.56 -3.62
CA LYS A 99 19.13 5.77 -3.13
C LYS A 99 17.70 5.51 -2.70
N TYR A 100 17.20 6.36 -1.79
CA TYR A 100 15.80 6.42 -1.40
C TYR A 100 14.89 6.99 -2.50
N VAL A 101 13.58 6.71 -2.41
CA VAL A 101 12.59 7.12 -3.42
C VAL A 101 12.42 8.64 -3.44
N HIS A 102 12.51 9.31 -2.30
CA HIS A 102 12.55 10.77 -2.23
C HIS A 102 13.77 11.37 -2.94
N ASN A 103 14.84 10.61 -3.21
CA ASN A 103 16.06 11.07 -3.89
C ASN A 103 16.16 10.66 -5.37
N HIS A 104 15.68 9.48 -5.79
CA HIS A 104 15.60 9.11 -7.23
C HIS A 104 14.23 9.35 -7.89
N HIS A 105 13.25 9.84 -7.12
CA HIS A 105 11.93 10.29 -7.58
C HIS A 105 11.09 9.26 -8.39
N THR A 106 11.39 7.96 -8.31
CA THR A 106 10.60 6.91 -8.99
C THR A 106 9.46 6.44 -8.09
N PHE A 107 8.37 7.21 -8.03
CA PHE A 107 7.28 6.96 -7.06
C PHE A 107 6.32 5.82 -7.41
N THR A 108 6.20 5.44 -8.69
CA THR A 108 5.22 4.42 -9.14
C THR A 108 5.75 3.58 -10.31
N ASN A 109 5.20 2.37 -10.48
CA ASN A 109 5.51 1.45 -11.59
C ASN A 109 5.06 1.97 -12.99
N ASN A 110 4.36 3.11 -13.09
CA ASN A 110 3.68 3.51 -14.33
C ASN A 110 4.02 4.92 -14.86
N GLU A 111 4.43 5.86 -14.00
CA GLU A 111 4.50 7.28 -14.39
C GLU A 111 5.93 7.81 -14.53
N ASN A 112 6.80 7.55 -13.53
CA ASN A 112 8.21 7.95 -13.57
C ASN A 112 9.16 6.76 -13.90
N CYS A 113 8.66 5.53 -13.74
CA CYS A 113 9.40 4.29 -14.02
C CYS A 113 9.84 4.20 -15.50
N SER A 114 11.10 3.80 -15.72
CA SER A 114 11.72 3.70 -17.06
C SER A 114 11.57 4.96 -17.93
N SER A 115 11.29 6.13 -17.34
CA SER A 115 10.98 7.35 -18.08
C SER A 115 12.24 7.95 -18.72
N PRO A 116 12.10 8.77 -19.80
CA PRO A 116 13.25 9.47 -20.39
C PRO A 116 13.99 10.39 -19.40
N SER A 117 13.31 10.85 -18.33
CA SER A 117 13.96 11.58 -17.23
C SER A 117 14.85 10.66 -16.41
N TRP A 118 14.35 9.47 -16.03
CA TRP A 118 15.12 8.49 -15.27
C TRP A 118 16.31 7.94 -16.07
N GLN A 119 16.11 7.67 -17.37
CA GLN A 119 17.15 7.28 -18.33
C GLN A 119 18.27 8.33 -18.46
N ALA A 120 17.94 9.62 -18.42
CA ALA A 120 18.94 10.69 -18.56
C ALA A 120 19.71 11.00 -17.25
N HIS A 121 19.10 10.83 -16.08
CA HIS A 121 19.67 11.29 -14.80
C HIS A 121 20.15 10.18 -13.87
N HIS A 122 19.51 9.01 -13.87
CA HIS A 122 19.79 7.93 -12.92
C HIS A 122 20.48 6.73 -13.57
N GLU A 123 20.06 6.34 -14.77
CA GLU A 123 20.63 5.20 -15.49
C GLU A 123 22.16 5.26 -15.71
N PRO A 124 22.77 6.43 -16.04
CA PRO A 124 24.22 6.57 -16.18
C PRO A 124 24.99 6.48 -14.84
N HIS A 125 24.30 6.55 -13.71
CA HIS A 125 24.86 6.56 -12.36
C HIS A 125 24.45 5.31 -11.56
N THR A 126 24.14 4.21 -12.26
CA THR A 126 23.84 2.92 -11.65
C THR A 126 25.11 2.12 -11.37
N PHE A 127 25.08 1.19 -10.39
CA PHE A 127 26.24 0.36 -10.04
C PHE A 127 26.84 -0.36 -11.27
N ALA A 128 26.01 -0.73 -12.25
CA ALA A 128 26.42 -1.43 -13.45
C ALA A 128 27.36 -0.59 -14.33
N VAL A 129 27.11 0.73 -14.43
CA VAL A 129 27.98 1.65 -15.17
C VAL A 129 29.34 1.76 -14.47
N HIS A 130 29.35 1.97 -13.15
CA HIS A 130 30.58 2.04 -12.37
C HIS A 130 31.41 0.74 -12.49
N LEU A 131 30.79 -0.43 -12.34
CA LEU A 131 31.46 -1.72 -12.47
C LEU A 131 31.99 -1.97 -13.88
N ASN A 132 31.18 -1.76 -14.93
CA ASN A 132 31.62 -1.93 -16.32
C ASN A 132 32.81 -1.01 -16.67
N ASN A 133 32.77 0.23 -16.20
CA ASN A 133 33.85 1.20 -16.42
C ASN A 133 35.14 0.79 -15.70
N SER A 134 35.04 0.12 -14.55
CA SER A 134 36.21 -0.45 -13.85
C SER A 134 36.79 -1.73 -14.50
N GLY A 135 36.14 -2.26 -15.55
CA GLY A 135 36.62 -3.40 -16.34
C GLY A 135 35.84 -4.71 -16.16
N TYR A 136 34.83 -4.75 -15.29
CA TYR A 136 33.97 -5.93 -15.12
C TYR A 136 33.24 -6.31 -16.42
N ARG A 137 32.95 -7.61 -16.57
CA ARG A 137 32.04 -8.13 -17.58
C ARG A 137 30.63 -8.22 -16.99
N THR A 138 29.83 -7.19 -17.25
CA THR A 138 28.49 -6.98 -16.68
C THR A 138 27.37 -7.58 -17.54
N ALA A 139 26.39 -8.24 -16.91
CA ALA A 139 25.22 -8.79 -17.61
C ALA A 139 23.91 -8.74 -16.79
N LEU A 140 22.77 -8.59 -17.46
CA LEU A 140 21.44 -8.68 -16.84
C LEU A 140 20.54 -9.63 -17.63
N PHE A 141 19.91 -10.56 -16.91
CA PHE A 141 18.95 -11.53 -17.44
C PHE A 141 17.62 -11.41 -16.69
N GLY A 142 16.51 -11.27 -17.40
CA GLY A 142 15.17 -11.19 -16.82
C GLY A 142 14.65 -9.77 -16.59
N LYS A 143 14.04 -9.48 -15.44
CA LYS A 143 13.34 -8.21 -15.19
C LYS A 143 14.31 -7.06 -14.87
N TYR A 144 14.27 -6.00 -15.69
CA TYR A 144 14.90 -4.71 -15.36
C TYR A 144 13.95 -3.82 -14.55
N LEU A 145 13.25 -2.90 -15.22
CA LEU A 145 12.26 -1.99 -14.64
C LEU A 145 10.91 -2.13 -15.36
N ASN A 146 9.81 -1.80 -14.68
CA ASN A 146 8.48 -1.80 -15.28
C ASN A 146 8.40 -0.83 -16.48
N GLU A 147 7.51 -1.12 -17.43
CA GLU A 147 7.33 -0.34 -18.67
C GLU A 147 8.61 -0.13 -19.54
N TYR A 148 9.75 -0.78 -19.22
CA TYR A 148 10.91 -0.84 -20.10
C TYR A 148 10.49 -1.37 -21.48
N ASN A 149 10.88 -0.65 -22.54
CA ASN A 149 10.24 -0.75 -23.85
C ASN A 149 10.96 -1.68 -24.84
N GLY A 150 12.18 -2.13 -24.53
CA GLY A 150 13.01 -2.92 -25.44
C GLY A 150 13.48 -2.15 -26.68
N SER A 151 13.75 -0.83 -26.59
CA SER A 151 14.23 -0.02 -27.72
C SER A 151 15.71 0.38 -27.66
N TYR A 152 16.42 0.04 -26.59
CA TYR A 152 17.83 0.34 -26.35
C TYR A 152 18.36 -0.59 -25.25
N VAL A 153 19.68 -0.78 -25.16
CA VAL A 153 20.34 -1.40 -23.99
C VAL A 153 20.77 -0.27 -23.05
N PRO A 154 20.39 -0.29 -21.76
CA PRO A 154 20.90 0.65 -20.77
C PRO A 154 22.44 0.66 -20.67
N PRO A 155 23.07 1.81 -20.41
CA PRO A 155 24.50 1.88 -20.18
C PRO A 155 24.94 0.97 -19.01
N GLY A 156 26.18 0.49 -19.08
CA GLY A 156 26.77 -0.34 -18.02
C GLY A 156 26.58 -1.85 -18.16
N TRP A 157 25.84 -2.34 -19.16
CA TRP A 157 25.65 -3.77 -19.42
C TRP A 157 26.32 -4.21 -20.73
N ARG A 158 27.06 -5.33 -20.71
CA ARG A 158 27.71 -5.92 -21.90
C ARG A 158 26.90 -7.04 -22.54
N GLU A 159 26.11 -7.75 -21.73
CA GLU A 159 25.09 -8.70 -22.20
C GLU A 159 23.75 -8.30 -21.56
N TRP A 160 22.70 -8.30 -22.36
CA TRP A 160 21.41 -7.76 -21.98
C TRP A 160 20.31 -8.65 -22.53
N VAL A 161 19.62 -9.37 -21.63
CA VAL A 161 18.51 -10.27 -21.95
C VAL A 161 17.30 -9.88 -21.09
N ALA A 162 16.76 -8.68 -21.34
CA ALA A 162 15.79 -8.05 -20.45
C ALA A 162 14.33 -8.19 -20.90
N LEU A 163 13.43 -8.44 -19.96
CA LEU A 163 12.00 -8.58 -20.18
C LEU A 163 11.34 -7.24 -20.55
N VAL A 164 10.61 -7.19 -21.67
CA VAL A 164 9.90 -5.99 -22.11
C VAL A 164 8.60 -5.81 -21.33
N LYS A 165 8.48 -4.68 -20.63
CA LYS A 165 7.39 -4.22 -19.75
C LYS A 165 7.29 -4.90 -18.39
N ASN A 166 6.48 -5.95 -18.25
CA ASN A 166 6.02 -6.45 -16.95
C ASN A 166 6.16 -7.98 -16.86
N SER A 167 6.40 -8.46 -15.64
CA SER A 167 6.70 -9.84 -15.25
C SER A 167 5.71 -10.86 -15.85
N ARG A 168 6.25 -11.93 -16.46
CA ARG A 168 5.54 -13.04 -17.10
C ARG A 168 6.43 -14.28 -17.17
N PHE A 169 5.83 -15.46 -17.16
CA PHE A 169 6.53 -16.74 -17.41
C PHE A 169 6.42 -17.24 -18.85
N TYR A 170 5.38 -16.82 -19.57
CA TYR A 170 5.04 -17.19 -20.95
C TYR A 170 4.45 -15.98 -21.70
N ASN A 171 4.37 -16.07 -23.03
CA ASN A 171 3.75 -15.07 -23.92
C ASN A 171 4.30 -13.66 -23.69
N TYR A 172 5.63 -13.51 -23.78
CA TYR A 172 6.37 -12.28 -23.52
C TYR A 172 7.28 -11.87 -24.68
N THR A 173 8.12 -10.87 -24.44
CA THR A 173 9.15 -10.41 -25.38
C THR A 173 10.40 -10.06 -24.59
N LEU A 174 11.54 -10.61 -24.99
CA LEU A 174 12.85 -10.23 -24.48
C LEU A 174 13.45 -9.17 -25.38
N CYS A 175 14.32 -8.34 -24.81
CA CYS A 175 15.27 -7.55 -25.56
C CYS A 175 16.66 -8.17 -25.35
N ARG A 176 17.16 -8.86 -26.37
CA ARG A 176 18.51 -9.43 -26.42
C ARG A 176 19.43 -8.47 -27.16
N ASN A 177 20.33 -7.78 -26.46
CA ASN A 177 21.32 -6.86 -27.04
C ASN A 177 20.73 -5.92 -28.13
N SER A 178 19.63 -5.21 -27.80
CA SER A 178 18.80 -4.35 -28.68
C SER A 178 17.85 -5.04 -29.68
N VAL A 179 18.02 -6.33 -29.96
CA VAL A 179 17.05 -7.14 -30.75
C VAL A 179 15.85 -7.49 -29.87
N ARG A 180 14.64 -7.64 -30.44
CA ARG A 180 13.43 -8.05 -29.71
C ARG A 180 12.95 -9.43 -30.13
N GLU A 181 13.03 -10.38 -29.20
CA GLU A 181 12.68 -11.79 -29.38
C GLU A 181 11.31 -12.07 -28.74
N LYS A 182 10.42 -12.78 -29.44
CA LYS A 182 9.09 -13.14 -28.92
C LYS A 182 9.07 -14.61 -28.50
N HIS A 183 8.55 -14.86 -27.30
CA HIS A 183 8.37 -16.21 -26.76
C HIS A 183 6.88 -16.54 -26.63
N GLY A 184 6.53 -17.78 -26.92
CA GLY A 184 5.18 -18.34 -26.84
C GLY A 184 4.88 -18.96 -25.47
N SER A 185 4.34 -20.17 -25.47
CA SER A 185 3.97 -20.93 -24.27
C SER A 185 4.39 -22.41 -24.33
N GLN A 186 5.39 -22.78 -25.14
CA GLN A 186 5.95 -24.13 -25.15
C GLN A 186 7.00 -24.24 -24.04
N TYR A 187 6.63 -24.85 -22.90
CA TYR A 187 7.47 -24.95 -21.69
C TYR A 187 9.00 -25.10 -21.95
N PRO A 188 9.50 -26.13 -22.66
CA PRO A 188 10.95 -26.37 -22.82
C PRO A 188 11.67 -25.36 -23.74
N LYS A 189 10.97 -24.36 -24.29
CA LYS A 189 11.54 -23.31 -25.17
C LYS A 189 11.21 -21.89 -24.72
N ASP A 190 10.09 -21.71 -24.01
CA ASP A 190 9.51 -20.41 -23.71
C ASP A 190 9.46 -20.08 -22.20
N TYR A 191 9.78 -21.01 -21.29
CA TYR A 191 9.68 -20.71 -19.86
C TYR A 191 10.79 -19.78 -19.39
N LEU A 192 10.42 -18.54 -19.02
CA LEU A 192 11.38 -17.45 -18.78
C LEU A 192 12.50 -17.82 -17.80
N THR A 193 12.16 -18.51 -16.71
CA THR A 193 13.11 -18.89 -15.65
C THR A 193 14.23 -19.79 -16.16
N ASP A 194 13.94 -20.75 -17.04
CA ASP A 194 14.99 -21.62 -17.60
C ASP A 194 15.83 -20.88 -18.65
N ILE A 195 15.24 -20.01 -19.47
CA ILE A 195 16.01 -19.20 -20.44
C ILE A 195 17.03 -18.32 -19.73
N ILE A 196 16.61 -17.52 -18.73
CA ILE A 196 17.53 -16.61 -18.03
C ILE A 196 18.60 -17.37 -17.22
N THR A 197 18.27 -18.57 -16.72
CA THR A 197 19.25 -19.45 -16.05
C THR A 197 20.30 -19.92 -17.06
N ASN A 198 19.87 -20.54 -18.16
CA ASN A 198 20.75 -21.11 -19.17
C ASN A 198 21.61 -20.04 -19.85
N ASP A 199 21.03 -18.89 -20.20
CA ASP A 199 21.75 -17.77 -20.79
C ASP A 199 22.82 -17.20 -19.84
N SER A 200 22.53 -17.08 -18.54
CA SER A 200 23.52 -16.62 -17.55
C SER A 200 24.69 -17.60 -17.37
N ILE A 201 24.42 -18.91 -17.36
CA ILE A 201 25.41 -19.99 -17.29
C ILE A 201 26.29 -19.99 -18.55
N ASN A 202 25.69 -19.85 -19.72
CA ASN A 202 26.39 -19.74 -20.99
C ASN A 202 27.25 -18.47 -21.07
N TYR A 203 26.74 -17.34 -20.58
CA TYR A 203 27.50 -16.09 -20.48
C TYR A 203 28.69 -16.23 -19.53
N PHE A 204 28.51 -16.78 -18.33
CA PHE A 204 29.61 -16.94 -17.37
C PHE A 204 30.72 -17.85 -17.92
N ARG A 205 30.35 -19.05 -18.42
CA ARG A 205 31.30 -20.00 -19.02
C ARG A 205 32.05 -19.41 -20.22
N SER A 206 31.35 -18.75 -21.15
CA SER A 206 31.99 -18.12 -22.32
C SER A 206 32.84 -16.89 -21.94
N SER A 207 32.38 -16.09 -20.97
CA SER A 207 33.10 -14.96 -20.40
C SER A 207 34.44 -15.38 -19.80
N LYS A 208 34.44 -16.42 -18.96
CA LYS A 208 35.65 -16.96 -18.34
C LYS A 208 36.58 -17.66 -19.35
N ARG A 209 36.02 -18.39 -20.33
CA ARG A 209 36.82 -18.99 -21.42
C ARG A 209 37.54 -17.93 -22.29
N MET A 210 36.90 -16.78 -22.53
CA MET A 210 37.47 -15.73 -23.39
C MET A 210 38.32 -14.71 -22.62
N TYR A 211 38.03 -14.48 -21.33
CA TYR A 211 38.74 -13.52 -20.48
C TYR A 211 38.92 -14.05 -19.04
N PRO A 212 39.79 -15.05 -18.80
CA PRO A 212 39.91 -15.72 -17.49
C PRO A 212 40.10 -14.75 -16.31
N HIS A 213 40.97 -13.75 -16.49
CA HIS A 213 41.31 -12.76 -15.45
C HIS A 213 40.35 -11.57 -15.35
N ARG A 214 39.27 -11.50 -16.15
CA ARG A 214 38.26 -10.44 -15.99
C ARG A 214 37.13 -10.94 -15.08
N PRO A 215 36.80 -10.20 -14.01
CA PRO A 215 35.70 -10.59 -13.13
C PRO A 215 34.35 -10.39 -13.84
N VAL A 216 33.42 -11.30 -13.56
CA VAL A 216 32.04 -11.24 -14.04
C VAL A 216 31.17 -10.57 -12.99
N MET A 217 30.27 -9.68 -13.42
CA MET A 217 29.12 -9.29 -12.59
C MET A 217 27.84 -9.59 -13.35
N MET A 218 26.89 -10.32 -12.73
CA MET A 218 25.62 -10.58 -13.39
C MET A 218 24.41 -10.56 -12.45
N VAL A 219 23.28 -10.09 -12.98
CA VAL A 219 21.98 -10.07 -12.30
C VAL A 219 21.04 -11.06 -12.98
N LEU A 220 20.66 -12.10 -12.26
CA LEU A 220 19.56 -13.00 -12.61
C LEU A 220 18.30 -12.46 -11.93
N SER A 221 17.54 -11.60 -12.61
CA SER A 221 16.30 -11.09 -12.08
C SER A 221 15.11 -11.93 -12.55
N HIS A 222 14.78 -12.94 -11.74
CA HIS A 222 13.62 -13.80 -11.95
C HIS A 222 12.31 -13.01 -11.91
N ALA A 223 11.29 -13.53 -12.60
CA ALA A 223 9.92 -13.01 -12.55
C ALA A 223 9.06 -13.70 -11.47
N ALA A 224 9.56 -14.74 -10.82
CA ALA A 224 8.86 -15.40 -9.72
C ALA A 224 9.08 -14.67 -8.39
N PRO A 225 8.09 -14.69 -7.47
CA PRO A 225 6.73 -15.24 -7.60
C PRO A 225 5.64 -14.21 -8.01
N HIS A 226 5.97 -13.22 -8.86
CA HIS A 226 5.01 -12.22 -9.39
C HIS A 226 4.00 -12.86 -10.37
N GLY A 227 2.75 -12.41 -10.31
CA GLY A 227 1.66 -12.92 -11.17
C GLY A 227 1.71 -12.47 -12.65
N PRO A 228 1.08 -13.22 -13.59
CA PRO A 228 0.31 -14.45 -13.37
C PRO A 228 1.21 -15.62 -12.97
N GLU A 229 0.78 -16.34 -11.95
CA GLU A 229 1.60 -17.29 -11.19
C GLU A 229 1.64 -18.66 -11.91
N ASP A 230 2.23 -18.69 -13.11
CA ASP A 230 2.33 -19.86 -14.00
C ASP A 230 3.64 -20.63 -13.77
N SER A 231 3.56 -21.82 -13.15
CA SER A 231 4.73 -22.65 -12.83
C SER A 231 5.27 -23.41 -14.05
N ALA A 232 6.44 -24.03 -13.88
CA ALA A 232 6.84 -25.13 -14.73
C ALA A 232 5.87 -26.33 -14.55
N PRO A 233 5.57 -27.13 -15.58
CA PRO A 233 4.56 -28.20 -15.51
C PRO A 233 4.85 -29.25 -14.43
N GLN A 234 6.11 -29.63 -14.22
CA GLN A 234 6.51 -30.60 -13.20
C GLN A 234 6.25 -30.15 -11.75
N TYR A 235 5.98 -28.86 -11.53
CA TYR A 235 5.68 -28.29 -10.21
C TYR A 235 4.20 -27.97 -9.99
N SER A 236 3.34 -28.14 -11.00
CA SER A 236 1.90 -27.84 -10.95
C SER A 236 1.12 -28.58 -9.85
N THR A 237 1.63 -29.72 -9.36
CA THR A 237 1.00 -30.57 -8.33
C THR A 237 1.59 -30.36 -6.92
N ALA A 238 2.65 -29.57 -6.76
CA ALA A 238 3.34 -29.39 -5.48
C ALA A 238 2.56 -28.51 -4.49
N PHE A 239 2.91 -28.58 -3.19
CA PHE A 239 2.37 -27.74 -2.11
C PHE A 239 0.84 -27.80 -1.92
N GLN A 240 0.23 -28.98 -2.08
CA GLN A 240 -1.22 -29.14 -1.96
C GLN A 240 -1.77 -28.66 -0.60
N ASN A 241 -1.10 -29.00 0.50
CA ASN A 241 -1.55 -28.68 1.87
C ASN A 241 -0.88 -27.44 2.47
N ALA A 242 -0.31 -26.55 1.65
CA ALA A 242 0.41 -25.39 2.16
C ALA A 242 -0.54 -24.31 2.73
N SER A 243 -0.26 -23.92 3.97
CA SER A 243 -1.09 -23.03 4.79
C SER A 243 -0.30 -21.90 5.47
N GLN A 244 1.02 -21.82 5.23
CA GLN A 244 1.97 -20.88 5.87
C GLN A 244 1.50 -19.42 5.89
N HIS A 245 0.84 -18.96 4.83
CA HIS A 245 0.29 -17.60 4.73
C HIS A 245 -0.90 -17.30 5.66
N ILE A 246 -1.44 -18.29 6.39
CA ILE A 246 -2.53 -18.13 7.35
C ILE A 246 -1.93 -17.73 8.71
N THR A 247 -1.44 -16.50 8.78
CA THR A 247 -0.95 -15.85 10.00
C THR A 247 -2.12 -15.32 10.86
N PRO A 248 -1.93 -14.92 12.13
CA PRO A 248 -2.98 -14.26 12.92
C PRO A 248 -3.57 -12.98 12.31
N SER A 249 -2.85 -12.33 11.40
CA SER A 249 -3.33 -11.19 10.60
C SER A 249 -4.10 -11.59 9.34
N TYR A 250 -4.10 -12.88 8.95
CA TYR A 250 -4.87 -13.38 7.82
C TYR A 250 -6.38 -13.25 8.07
N ASN A 251 -7.08 -12.59 7.15
CA ASN A 251 -8.50 -12.26 7.23
C ASN A 251 -8.91 -11.42 8.47
N TYR A 252 -7.96 -10.80 9.17
CA TYR A 252 -8.23 -9.91 10.31
C TYR A 252 -8.81 -8.57 9.81
N ALA A 253 -10.13 -8.48 9.69
CA ALA A 253 -10.83 -7.34 9.11
C ALA A 253 -12.28 -7.21 9.65
N PRO A 254 -12.86 -6.00 9.68
CA PRO A 254 -12.29 -4.70 9.31
C PRO A 254 -11.36 -4.12 10.39
N ASN A 255 -10.49 -3.18 10.00
CA ASN A 255 -9.49 -2.57 10.89
C ASN A 255 -9.78 -1.06 11.05
N PRO A 256 -10.66 -0.64 11.97
CA PRO A 256 -10.99 0.78 12.17
C PRO A 256 -9.82 1.60 12.76
N ASP A 257 -8.87 0.92 13.41
CA ASP A 257 -7.66 1.46 14.05
C ASP A 257 -6.50 1.72 13.07
N LYS A 258 -6.62 1.30 11.81
CA LYS A 258 -5.58 1.40 10.78
C LYS A 258 -5.94 2.39 9.67
N HIS A 259 -5.04 2.60 8.72
CA HIS A 259 -5.21 3.54 7.61
C HIS A 259 -6.43 3.21 6.73
N TRP A 260 -6.96 4.23 6.05
CA TRP A 260 -8.27 4.22 5.38
C TRP A 260 -8.60 2.96 4.56
N ILE A 261 -7.63 2.40 3.81
CA ILE A 261 -7.84 1.18 3.00
C ILE A 261 -8.33 0.02 3.87
N LEU A 262 -7.75 -0.17 5.06
CA LEU A 262 -8.10 -1.28 5.95
C LEU A 262 -9.35 -1.01 6.80
N ARG A 263 -9.79 0.25 6.91
CA ARG A 263 -11.13 0.60 7.44
C ARG A 263 -12.25 0.21 6.46
N TYR A 264 -12.00 0.34 5.15
CA TYR A 264 -12.94 -0.08 4.09
C TYR A 264 -12.78 -1.55 3.67
N THR A 265 -11.69 -2.22 4.04
CA THR A 265 -11.49 -3.65 3.79
C THR A 265 -12.28 -4.46 4.81
N GLY A 266 -13.37 -5.10 4.36
CA GLY A 266 -14.13 -6.05 5.16
C GLY A 266 -13.58 -7.48 5.10
N PRO A 267 -14.17 -8.43 5.85
CA PRO A 267 -13.81 -9.83 5.81
C PRO A 267 -13.82 -10.43 4.40
N MET A 268 -12.86 -11.30 4.13
CA MET A 268 -12.77 -12.07 2.89
C MET A 268 -13.98 -12.99 2.73
N LYS A 269 -14.53 -13.03 1.50
CA LYS A 269 -15.54 -13.99 1.10
C LYS A 269 -14.92 -15.39 0.98
N PRO A 270 -15.68 -16.51 1.11
CA PRO A 270 -15.13 -17.85 0.94
C PRO A 270 -14.38 -18.06 -0.38
N VAL A 271 -14.85 -17.46 -1.47
CA VAL A 271 -14.17 -17.47 -2.78
C VAL A 271 -12.81 -16.75 -2.76
N HIS A 272 -12.65 -15.69 -1.97
CA HIS A 272 -11.35 -15.04 -1.76
C HIS A 272 -10.41 -15.94 -0.94
N MET A 273 -10.92 -16.66 0.07
CA MET A 273 -10.12 -17.56 0.91
C MET A 273 -9.64 -18.81 0.15
N GLN A 274 -10.46 -19.34 -0.77
CA GLN A 274 -9.99 -20.42 -1.65
C GLN A 274 -8.99 -19.90 -2.70
N PHE A 275 -9.16 -18.66 -3.16
CA PHE A 275 -8.19 -17.99 -4.03
C PHE A 275 -6.84 -17.74 -3.36
N THR A 276 -6.79 -17.24 -2.12
CA THR A 276 -5.55 -17.01 -1.37
C THR A 276 -4.76 -18.31 -1.19
N ASN A 277 -5.41 -19.38 -0.74
CA ASN A 277 -4.81 -20.70 -0.59
C ASN A 277 -4.20 -21.21 -1.91
N MET A 278 -4.95 -21.08 -3.02
CA MET A 278 -4.51 -21.50 -4.35
C MET A 278 -3.39 -20.62 -4.91
N LEU A 279 -3.45 -19.31 -4.67
CA LEU A 279 -2.42 -18.35 -5.06
C LEU A 279 -1.10 -18.62 -4.33
N GLN A 280 -1.13 -18.83 -3.01
CA GLN A 280 0.07 -19.10 -2.23
C GLN A 280 0.76 -20.38 -2.72
N ARG A 281 -0.02 -21.45 -2.94
CA ARG A 281 0.48 -22.67 -3.59
C ARG A 281 1.20 -22.35 -4.91
N ARG A 282 0.53 -21.67 -5.83
CA ARG A 282 1.09 -21.36 -7.17
C ARG A 282 2.34 -20.48 -7.12
N ARG A 283 2.41 -19.52 -6.19
CA ARG A 283 3.63 -18.73 -5.93
C ARG A 283 4.81 -19.63 -5.58
N MET A 284 4.65 -20.54 -4.61
CA MET A 284 5.69 -21.50 -4.25
C MET A 284 6.05 -22.47 -5.39
N GLN A 285 5.07 -22.87 -6.21
CA GLN A 285 5.34 -23.68 -7.41
C GLN A 285 6.20 -22.94 -8.46
N THR A 286 6.10 -21.61 -8.57
CA THR A 286 7.02 -20.81 -9.43
C THR A 286 8.41 -20.65 -8.82
N LEU A 287 8.53 -20.68 -7.49
CA LEU A 287 9.81 -20.58 -6.79
C LEU A 287 10.67 -21.84 -6.91
N LEU A 288 10.08 -23.04 -7.07
CA LEU A 288 10.85 -24.27 -7.30
C LEU A 288 11.76 -24.18 -8.55
N SER A 289 11.31 -23.48 -9.60
CA SER A 289 12.14 -23.23 -10.79
C SER A 289 13.27 -22.23 -10.53
N VAL A 290 13.15 -21.36 -9.51
CA VAL A 290 14.25 -20.51 -9.02
C VAL A 290 15.19 -21.32 -8.12
N ASP A 291 14.67 -22.28 -7.35
CA ASP A 291 15.46 -23.20 -6.52
C ASP A 291 16.38 -24.08 -7.39
N ASP A 292 15.85 -24.55 -8.53
CA ASP A 292 16.65 -25.15 -9.60
C ASP A 292 17.68 -24.20 -10.19
N SER A 293 17.35 -22.91 -10.35
CA SER A 293 18.26 -21.91 -10.92
C SER A 293 19.46 -21.66 -10.02
N VAL A 294 19.23 -21.49 -8.72
CA VAL A 294 20.30 -21.33 -7.71
C VAL A 294 21.21 -22.57 -7.70
N ASP A 295 20.64 -23.77 -7.73
CA ASP A 295 21.42 -25.02 -7.75
C ASP A 295 22.23 -25.17 -9.06
N LYS A 296 21.64 -24.90 -10.23
CA LYS A 296 22.33 -24.88 -11.54
C LYS A 296 23.48 -23.87 -11.58
N VAL A 297 23.28 -22.65 -11.07
CA VAL A 297 24.31 -21.59 -11.03
C VAL A 297 25.42 -21.93 -10.02
N TYR A 298 25.07 -22.47 -8.86
CA TYR A 298 26.04 -22.94 -7.87
C TYR A 298 26.91 -24.08 -8.42
N ASN A 299 26.30 -25.10 -9.03
CA ASN A 299 27.03 -26.23 -9.62
C ASN A 299 27.94 -25.75 -10.77
N MET A 300 27.52 -24.79 -11.60
CA MET A 300 28.36 -24.16 -12.62
C MET A 300 29.62 -23.48 -12.02
N LEU A 301 29.52 -22.84 -10.86
CA LEU A 301 30.68 -22.24 -10.17
C LEU A 301 31.63 -23.28 -9.57
N VAL A 302 31.09 -24.43 -9.14
CA VAL A 302 31.88 -25.58 -8.66
C VAL A 302 32.64 -26.20 -9.83
N GLU A 303 31.94 -26.51 -10.93
CA GLU A 303 32.52 -27.06 -12.17
C GLU A 303 33.62 -26.19 -12.78
N THR A 304 33.47 -24.86 -12.69
CA THR A 304 34.45 -23.89 -13.22
C THR A 304 35.55 -23.52 -12.24
N GLY A 305 35.49 -23.98 -10.98
CA GLY A 305 36.46 -23.63 -9.93
C GLY A 305 36.41 -22.18 -9.46
N GLU A 306 35.35 -21.44 -9.80
CA GLU A 306 35.20 -20.00 -9.51
C GLU A 306 34.40 -19.71 -8.23
N LEU A 307 33.83 -20.73 -7.58
CA LEU A 307 33.01 -20.56 -6.36
C LEU A 307 33.74 -19.79 -5.24
N ASP A 308 34.98 -20.19 -4.93
CA ASP A 308 35.86 -19.53 -3.93
C ASP A 308 36.05 -18.02 -4.17
N ASN A 309 35.91 -17.58 -5.42
CA ASN A 309 36.18 -16.22 -5.90
C ASN A 309 34.90 -15.49 -6.32
N THR A 310 33.73 -15.97 -5.90
CA THR A 310 32.43 -15.43 -6.34
C THR A 310 31.54 -15.09 -5.16
N TYR A 311 31.16 -13.82 -5.03
CA TYR A 311 30.04 -13.44 -4.20
C TYR A 311 28.73 -13.83 -4.89
N ILE A 312 27.87 -14.57 -4.19
CA ILE A 312 26.49 -14.86 -4.57
C ILE A 312 25.61 -14.14 -3.55
N ILE A 313 24.69 -13.29 -4.02
CA ILE A 313 23.70 -12.59 -3.22
C ILE A 313 22.32 -13.05 -3.68
N TYR A 314 21.48 -13.53 -2.77
CA TYR A 314 20.08 -13.91 -3.04
C TYR A 314 19.15 -12.99 -2.27
N THR A 315 18.21 -12.32 -2.96
CA THR A 315 17.22 -11.42 -2.33
C THR A 315 16.00 -11.15 -3.21
N SER A 316 15.04 -10.35 -2.72
CA SER A 316 13.83 -9.91 -3.44
C SER A 316 13.76 -8.39 -3.57
N ASP A 317 12.96 -7.87 -4.50
CA ASP A 317 12.74 -6.43 -4.59
C ASP A 317 11.79 -5.88 -3.52
N HIS A 318 10.82 -6.67 -3.05
CA HIS A 318 10.01 -6.42 -1.85
C HIS A 318 9.15 -7.66 -1.51
N GLY A 319 8.48 -7.63 -0.36
CA GLY A 319 7.54 -8.66 0.07
C GLY A 319 6.18 -8.67 -0.66
N TYR A 320 5.19 -9.34 -0.07
CA TYR A 320 3.86 -9.53 -0.64
C TYR A 320 2.81 -9.95 0.40
N HIS A 321 1.53 -9.65 0.16
CA HIS A 321 0.42 -10.11 1.01
C HIS A 321 -0.65 -10.92 0.27
N ILE A 322 -1.22 -11.88 1.01
CA ILE A 322 -2.19 -12.86 0.54
C ILE A 322 -3.25 -13.10 1.64
N GLY A 323 -4.16 -12.14 1.80
CA GLY A 323 -5.26 -12.21 2.77
C GLY A 323 -4.99 -11.51 4.11
N GLN A 324 -3.76 -11.07 4.39
CA GLN A 324 -3.43 -10.23 5.56
C GLN A 324 -4.33 -9.00 5.61
N PHE A 325 -4.90 -8.71 6.77
CA PHE A 325 -5.89 -7.65 7.01
C PHE A 325 -7.10 -7.65 6.04
N GLY A 326 -7.43 -8.81 5.47
CA GLY A 326 -8.49 -8.99 4.46
C GLY A 326 -8.06 -8.64 3.02
N LEU A 327 -6.80 -8.23 2.80
CA LEU A 327 -6.26 -7.86 1.49
C LEU A 327 -6.00 -9.10 0.62
N VAL A 328 -7.00 -9.50 -0.16
CA VAL A 328 -7.04 -10.73 -0.99
C VAL A 328 -5.75 -11.05 -1.74
N LYS A 329 -5.14 -10.07 -2.43
CA LYS A 329 -3.71 -10.12 -2.81
C LYS A 329 -3.16 -8.73 -3.07
N GLY A 330 -1.85 -8.58 -2.91
CA GLY A 330 -1.15 -7.37 -3.32
C GLY A 330 0.21 -7.15 -2.67
N LYS A 331 0.60 -5.89 -2.73
CA LYS A 331 1.78 -5.25 -2.13
C LYS A 331 1.37 -3.80 -1.80
N SER A 332 2.31 -2.93 -1.42
CA SER A 332 2.14 -1.49 -1.13
C SER A 332 1.73 -1.04 0.27
N MET A 333 1.79 -1.91 1.27
CA MET A 333 1.49 -1.59 2.67
C MET A 333 2.77 -1.52 3.52
N PRO A 334 2.78 -0.81 4.67
CA PRO A 334 4.00 -0.63 5.47
C PRO A 334 4.36 -1.81 6.40
N TYR A 335 3.58 -2.89 6.39
CA TYR A 335 3.74 -4.03 7.29
C TYR A 335 4.86 -4.98 6.86
N GLU A 336 5.43 -5.73 7.82
CA GLU A 336 6.59 -6.63 7.62
C GLU A 336 6.45 -7.54 6.40
N PHE A 337 5.26 -8.11 6.15
CA PHE A 337 5.01 -9.01 5.03
C PHE A 337 5.25 -8.37 3.64
N ASP A 338 5.11 -7.05 3.51
CA ASP A 338 5.34 -6.29 2.27
C ASP A 338 6.74 -5.68 2.21
N ILE A 339 7.39 -5.42 3.36
CA ILE A 339 8.66 -4.68 3.45
C ILE A 339 9.88 -5.57 3.73
N ARG A 340 9.74 -6.67 4.48
CA ARG A 340 10.83 -7.60 4.82
C ARG A 340 11.05 -8.59 3.68
N VAL A 341 12.31 -8.86 3.36
CA VAL A 341 12.71 -9.69 2.22
C VAL A 341 13.72 -10.76 2.65
N PRO A 342 13.80 -11.92 1.95
CA PRO A 342 14.95 -12.80 2.10
C PRO A 342 16.25 -12.07 1.73
N PHE A 343 17.32 -12.27 2.49
CA PHE A 343 18.65 -11.80 2.12
C PHE A 343 19.72 -12.78 2.61
N PHE A 344 20.41 -13.41 1.66
CA PHE A 344 21.51 -14.34 1.93
C PHE A 344 22.70 -13.97 1.07
N ILE A 345 23.91 -14.11 1.63
CA ILE A 345 25.15 -13.91 0.90
C ILE A 345 26.12 -15.07 1.17
N ARG A 346 26.84 -15.51 0.13
CA ARG A 346 27.99 -16.42 0.24
C ARG A 346 29.12 -15.91 -0.65
N GLY A 347 30.38 -16.18 -0.29
CA GLY A 347 31.54 -15.79 -1.11
C GLY A 347 32.82 -15.66 -0.29
N PRO A 348 33.86 -14.98 -0.85
CA PRO A 348 35.10 -14.70 -0.14
C PRO A 348 34.86 -14.05 1.23
N ASN A 349 35.53 -14.56 2.28
CA ASN A 349 35.47 -14.03 3.65
C ASN A 349 34.05 -13.96 4.27
N VAL A 350 33.07 -14.69 3.75
CA VAL A 350 31.72 -14.81 4.33
C VAL A 350 31.66 -16.05 5.23
N GLU A 351 31.18 -15.89 6.46
CA GLU A 351 30.99 -17.02 7.38
C GLU A 351 29.79 -17.87 6.97
N ALA A 352 29.95 -19.20 7.00
CA ALA A 352 28.96 -20.17 6.55
C ALA A 352 28.10 -20.69 7.72
N GLY A 353 26.77 -20.61 7.59
CA GLY A 353 25.83 -20.94 8.66
C GLY A 353 25.55 -19.78 9.62
N ALA A 354 26.20 -18.62 9.43
CA ALA A 354 26.04 -17.46 10.30
C ALA A 354 24.69 -16.75 10.08
N ILE A 355 24.10 -16.25 11.17
CA ILE A 355 22.93 -15.38 11.13
C ILE A 355 23.34 -14.00 11.64
N ASN A 356 23.16 -12.98 10.81
CA ASN A 356 23.55 -11.61 11.10
C ASN A 356 22.29 -10.75 11.38
N PRO A 357 22.13 -10.18 12.59
CA PRO A 357 20.94 -9.43 12.98
C PRO A 357 20.95 -7.95 12.55
N HIS A 358 22.04 -7.45 11.97
CA HIS A 358 22.12 -6.04 11.55
C HIS A 358 21.15 -5.71 10.41
N VAL A 359 20.60 -4.49 10.43
CA VAL A 359 19.59 -4.03 9.46
C VAL A 359 20.19 -3.79 8.08
N VAL A 360 19.78 -4.57 7.07
CA VAL A 360 20.24 -4.43 5.68
C VAL A 360 19.10 -3.96 4.78
N LEU A 361 19.38 -3.01 3.89
CA LEU A 361 18.38 -2.40 3.02
C LEU A 361 18.68 -2.67 1.53
N ASN A 362 17.63 -2.67 0.70
CA ASN A 362 17.76 -2.72 -0.77
C ASN A 362 18.69 -1.62 -1.35
N ILE A 363 18.81 -0.46 -0.70
CA ILE A 363 19.75 0.62 -1.07
C ILE A 363 21.22 0.31 -0.75
N ASP A 364 21.52 -0.67 0.10
CA ASP A 364 22.88 -1.04 0.47
C ASP A 364 23.55 -1.92 -0.59
N LEU A 365 22.78 -2.51 -1.49
CA LEU A 365 23.30 -3.35 -2.57
C LEU A 365 24.27 -2.55 -3.46
N ALA A 366 23.84 -1.45 -4.08
CA ALA A 366 24.70 -0.63 -4.94
C ALA A 366 26.07 -0.28 -4.31
N PRO A 367 26.17 0.32 -3.11
CA PRO A 367 27.47 0.62 -2.50
C PRO A 367 28.25 -0.64 -2.08
N THR A 368 27.58 -1.73 -1.68
CA THR A 368 28.26 -3.01 -1.36
C THR A 368 28.92 -3.62 -2.61
N LEU A 369 28.25 -3.57 -3.75
CA LEU A 369 28.76 -4.11 -5.02
C LEU A 369 30.02 -3.36 -5.50
N LEU A 370 30.12 -2.06 -5.19
CA LEU A 370 31.31 -1.24 -5.47
C LEU A 370 32.46 -1.54 -4.51
N ASP A 371 32.17 -1.66 -3.21
CA ASP A 371 33.15 -2.02 -2.17
C ASP A 371 33.77 -3.42 -2.45
N MET A 372 32.93 -4.40 -2.83
CA MET A 372 33.36 -5.74 -3.29
C MET A 372 34.26 -5.73 -4.53
N ALA A 373 34.13 -4.72 -5.39
CA ALA A 373 34.95 -4.53 -6.58
C ALA A 373 36.25 -3.72 -6.30
N GLY A 374 36.42 -3.22 -5.08
CA GLY A 374 37.50 -2.30 -4.71
C GLY A 374 37.36 -0.94 -5.38
N LEU A 375 36.14 -0.37 -5.37
CA LEU A 375 35.81 0.94 -5.93
C LEU A 375 35.26 1.87 -4.85
N ASP A 376 35.61 3.15 -4.92
CA ASP A 376 35.04 4.18 -4.05
C ASP A 376 33.52 4.31 -4.26
N VAL A 377 32.78 4.32 -3.16
CA VAL A 377 31.32 4.52 -3.16
C VAL A 377 31.01 6.01 -3.40
N PRO A 378 30.21 6.36 -4.43
CA PRO A 378 29.79 7.74 -4.67
C PRO A 378 29.03 8.33 -3.46
N SER A 379 29.41 9.54 -3.05
CA SER A 379 28.89 10.18 -1.82
C SER A 379 27.40 10.52 -1.86
N ASP A 380 26.79 10.46 -3.05
CA ASP A 380 25.38 10.71 -3.32
C ASP A 380 24.52 9.43 -3.34
N MET A 381 25.10 8.25 -3.08
CA MET A 381 24.36 7.05 -2.65
C MET A 381 23.95 7.20 -1.18
N ASP A 382 22.71 6.82 -0.84
CA ASP A 382 22.14 6.92 0.51
C ASP A 382 22.47 5.68 1.38
N GLY A 383 22.69 4.52 0.75
CA GLY A 383 23.06 3.26 1.40
C GLY A 383 24.49 3.21 1.94
N LYS A 384 24.83 2.10 2.60
CA LYS A 384 26.13 1.84 3.27
C LYS A 384 26.57 0.41 2.96
N SER A 385 27.82 0.19 2.58
CA SER A 385 28.32 -1.16 2.26
C SER A 385 28.22 -2.11 3.46
N ILE A 386 27.61 -3.28 3.26
CA ILE A 386 27.49 -4.33 4.28
C ILE A 386 28.73 -5.21 4.40
N LEU A 387 29.74 -5.03 3.55
CA LEU A 387 30.96 -5.88 3.56
C LEU A 387 31.67 -5.85 4.94
N LYS A 388 31.55 -4.72 5.65
CA LYS A 388 32.08 -4.50 7.01
C LYS A 388 31.29 -5.18 8.13
N LEU A 389 30.16 -5.80 7.81
CA LEU A 389 29.37 -6.68 8.70
C LEU A 389 29.70 -8.17 8.50
N LEU A 390 30.50 -8.49 7.47
CA LEU A 390 30.95 -9.85 7.13
C LEU A 390 32.43 -10.06 7.50
N ASP A 391 33.18 -8.96 7.65
CA ASP A 391 34.58 -8.91 8.09
C ASP A 391 34.75 -9.44 9.53
N THR A 392 35.04 -10.73 9.63
CA THR A 392 35.36 -11.45 10.88
C THR A 392 36.80 -11.25 11.33
N ASP A 393 37.69 -10.67 10.51
CA ASP A 393 39.15 -10.59 10.75
C ASP A 393 39.55 -9.41 11.67
N LYS A 394 38.61 -8.94 12.51
CA LYS A 394 38.88 -8.05 13.66
C LYS A 394 39.05 -8.87 14.93
N PRO A 395 40.29 -9.24 15.32
CA PRO A 395 40.53 -9.67 16.69
C PRO A 395 40.10 -8.55 17.65
N ILE A 396 39.38 -8.91 18.70
CA ILE A 396 39.07 -7.99 19.80
C ILE A 396 40.40 -7.70 20.53
N ASN A 397 41.11 -6.69 20.04
CA ASN A 397 42.33 -6.19 20.67
C ASN A 397 41.96 -5.65 22.06
N ARG A 398 42.17 -6.48 23.10
CA ARG A 398 41.94 -6.16 24.53
C ARG A 398 42.62 -4.87 25.00
N PHE A 399 43.54 -4.32 24.21
CA PHE A 399 44.29 -3.09 24.47
C PHE A 399 43.86 -1.88 23.60
N GLN A 400 42.76 -1.97 22.84
CA GLN A 400 42.18 -0.84 22.07
C GLN A 400 40.69 -0.61 22.37
N VAL A 401 40.34 -0.54 23.65
CA VAL A 401 38.96 -0.29 24.13
C VAL A 401 38.39 1.05 23.65
N ASN A 402 39.23 2.04 23.35
CA ASN A 402 38.82 3.44 23.08
C ASN A 402 38.57 3.80 21.60
N LYS A 403 38.49 2.84 20.67
CA LYS A 403 37.81 3.08 19.39
C LYS A 403 36.38 2.59 19.49
N LYS A 404 35.43 3.53 19.72
CA LYS A 404 34.01 3.29 19.44
C LYS A 404 33.91 2.63 18.06
N GLY A 405 33.34 1.43 17.98
CA GLY A 405 33.01 0.84 16.68
C GLY A 405 32.04 1.80 15.97
N LYS A 406 32.29 2.12 14.69
CA LYS A 406 31.32 2.89 13.90
C LYS A 406 30.02 2.11 13.87
N MET A 407 29.02 2.59 14.62
CA MET A 407 27.77 1.86 14.79
C MET A 407 27.08 1.66 13.44
N TRP A 408 26.30 0.59 13.36
CA TRP A 408 25.44 0.35 12.22
C TRP A 408 24.17 1.22 12.33
N ARG A 409 23.24 1.10 11.38
CA ARG A 409 21.92 1.73 11.54
C ARG A 409 20.97 0.77 12.26
N ASP A 410 20.28 1.31 13.26
CA ASP A 410 19.17 0.63 13.95
C ASP A 410 17.82 1.06 13.35
N SER A 411 17.75 2.30 12.89
CA SER A 411 16.55 2.93 12.33
C SER A 411 16.69 3.24 10.84
N PHE A 412 15.57 3.17 10.10
CA PHE A 412 15.52 3.53 8.69
C PHE A 412 14.12 3.95 8.21
N LEU A 413 14.08 4.60 7.04
CA LEU A 413 12.86 4.99 6.35
C LEU A 413 12.32 3.85 5.47
N VAL A 414 11.01 3.61 5.55
CA VAL A 414 10.21 3.01 4.48
C VAL A 414 9.27 4.08 3.93
N GLU A 415 9.17 4.22 2.61
CA GLU A 415 8.31 5.25 2.01
C GLU A 415 7.50 4.76 0.81
N ARG A 416 6.34 5.40 0.61
CA ARG A 416 5.48 5.22 -0.56
C ARG A 416 4.79 6.53 -0.91
N GLY A 417 4.61 6.77 -2.20
CA GLY A 417 3.64 7.72 -2.72
C GLY A 417 4.25 8.85 -3.55
N SER A 418 3.42 9.79 -4.00
CA SER A 418 3.85 10.87 -4.89
C SER A 418 4.21 12.14 -4.11
N ARG A 419 5.15 12.95 -4.61
CA ARG A 419 5.43 14.32 -4.14
C ARG A 419 4.34 15.33 -4.53
N SER A 420 3.08 14.96 -4.38
CA SER A 420 1.98 15.91 -4.28
C SER A 420 1.96 16.45 -2.84
N ASP A 421 2.25 17.73 -2.66
CA ASP A 421 1.92 18.44 -1.41
C ASP A 421 0.45 18.14 -1.05
N GLY A 422 0.15 17.85 0.22
CA GLY A 422 -1.14 17.29 0.67
C GLY A 422 -2.38 18.19 0.55
N LYS A 423 -2.37 19.18 -0.34
CA LYS A 423 -3.38 20.25 -0.48
C LYS A 423 -4.76 19.75 -0.93
N ASP A 424 -4.85 18.55 -1.49
CA ASP A 424 -6.08 17.91 -1.98
C ASP A 424 -6.54 16.68 -1.16
N LEU A 425 -5.89 16.38 -0.02
CA LEU A 425 -6.29 15.28 0.86
C LEU A 425 -7.07 15.80 2.07
N ALA A 426 -8.19 15.15 2.38
CA ALA A 426 -8.88 15.37 3.65
C ALA A 426 -8.01 14.86 4.80
N GLN A 427 -7.93 15.64 5.89
CA GLN A 427 -7.24 15.21 7.10
C GLN A 427 -8.04 14.10 7.80
N GLU A 428 -7.33 13.08 8.30
CA GLU A 428 -7.90 11.96 9.04
C GLU A 428 -7.34 11.95 10.47
N GLU A 429 -8.21 12.13 11.46
CA GLU A 429 -7.83 11.95 12.87
C GLU A 429 -7.64 10.47 13.22
N ASN A 430 -6.74 10.21 14.18
CA ASN A 430 -6.62 8.89 14.79
C ASN A 430 -7.87 8.61 15.63
N PHE A 431 -8.55 7.47 15.42
CA PHE A 431 -9.77 7.09 16.16
C PHE A 431 -9.47 6.64 17.61
N LEU A 432 -8.94 7.56 18.41
CA LEU A 432 -8.72 7.36 19.84
C LEU A 432 -10.03 6.93 20.53
N PRO A 433 -10.03 5.85 21.33
CA PRO A 433 -11.15 5.43 22.16
C PRO A 433 -11.72 6.60 22.97
N LYS A 434 -13.05 6.65 23.12
CA LYS A 434 -13.76 7.80 23.74
C LYS A 434 -13.17 8.18 25.10
N TYR A 435 -12.76 7.20 25.90
CA TYR A 435 -12.11 7.42 27.20
C TYR A 435 -10.74 8.11 27.08
N GLN A 436 -9.86 7.68 26.17
CA GLN A 436 -8.58 8.35 25.92
C GLN A 436 -8.76 9.77 25.36
N ARG A 437 -9.74 10.00 24.47
CA ARG A 437 -10.06 11.37 24.01
C ARG A 437 -10.52 12.28 25.15
N VAL A 438 -11.37 11.78 26.05
CA VAL A 438 -11.76 12.55 27.24
C VAL A 438 -10.53 12.80 28.12
N LYS A 439 -9.70 11.79 28.40
CA LYS A 439 -8.47 11.94 29.20
C LYS A 439 -7.48 12.95 28.61
N ASP A 440 -7.24 12.94 27.30
CA ASP A 440 -6.38 13.90 26.58
C ASP A 440 -6.93 15.33 26.67
N LEU A 441 -8.23 15.51 26.45
CA LEU A 441 -8.88 16.81 26.62
C LEU A 441 -8.75 17.29 28.08
N CYS A 442 -8.95 16.41 29.07
CA CYS A 442 -8.76 16.75 30.50
C CYS A 442 -7.32 17.08 30.90
N GLN A 443 -6.32 16.88 30.03
CA GLN A 443 -4.96 17.36 30.24
C GLN A 443 -4.73 18.80 29.72
N ARG A 444 -5.69 19.39 29.01
CA ARG A 444 -5.59 20.79 28.55
C ARG A 444 -6.12 21.73 29.63
N ALA A 445 -5.34 22.73 30.03
CA ALA A 445 -5.68 23.68 31.10
C ALA A 445 -7.09 24.29 30.98
N GLN A 446 -7.53 24.59 29.74
CA GLN A 446 -8.87 25.12 29.43
C GLN A 446 -10.07 24.22 29.82
N TYR A 447 -9.82 22.97 30.21
CA TYR A 447 -10.82 22.01 30.68
C TYR A 447 -10.54 21.51 32.11
N GLN A 448 -9.42 21.91 32.72
CA GLN A 448 -9.02 21.55 34.09
C GLN A 448 -9.61 22.49 35.15
N SER A 449 -9.87 23.75 34.80
CA SER A 449 -10.67 24.62 35.66
C SER A 449 -12.11 24.09 35.78
N SER A 450 -12.68 24.19 36.97
CA SER A 450 -14.14 24.15 37.13
C SER A 450 -14.78 25.30 36.33
N CYS A 451 -16.09 25.22 36.05
CA CYS A 451 -16.86 26.14 35.17
C CYS A 451 -17.00 27.59 35.69
N GLU A 452 -15.88 28.25 35.93
CA GLU A 452 -15.73 29.56 36.57
C GLU A 452 -15.27 30.63 35.55
N GLN A 453 -14.51 30.21 34.53
CA GLN A 453 -13.93 31.12 33.54
C GLN A 453 -15.01 31.66 32.57
N PRO A 454 -15.09 32.99 32.33
CA PRO A 454 -16.08 33.57 31.42
C PRO A 454 -15.99 32.98 30.01
N GLY A 455 -17.07 32.34 29.56
CA GLY A 455 -17.15 31.69 28.24
C GLY A 455 -16.68 30.23 28.20
N GLN A 456 -16.21 29.65 29.32
CA GLN A 456 -15.88 28.23 29.40
C GLN A 456 -17.10 27.36 29.07
N LYS A 457 -16.96 26.46 28.09
CA LYS A 457 -18.05 25.60 27.59
C LYS A 457 -18.09 24.21 28.23
N TRP A 458 -16.95 23.73 28.73
CA TRP A 458 -16.78 22.38 29.27
C TRP A 458 -15.79 22.38 30.44
N GLN A 459 -15.99 21.50 31.41
CA GLN A 459 -15.03 21.13 32.45
C GLN A 459 -14.83 19.61 32.44
N CYS A 460 -13.71 19.14 32.94
CA CYS A 460 -13.53 17.73 33.28
C CYS A 460 -13.90 17.46 34.74
N VAL A 461 -14.52 16.29 34.96
CA VAL A 461 -14.83 15.76 36.28
C VAL A 461 -14.34 14.32 36.32
N GLU A 462 -13.78 13.90 37.43
CA GLU A 462 -13.41 12.50 37.67
C GLU A 462 -14.50 11.82 38.50
N ASP A 463 -15.12 10.77 37.95
CA ASP A 463 -16.07 9.95 38.67
C ASP A 463 -15.34 9.18 39.81
N PRO A 464 -16.00 8.80 40.92
CA PRO A 464 -15.37 8.09 42.06
C PRO A 464 -14.71 6.72 41.75
N SER A 465 -14.75 6.27 40.49
CA SER A 465 -14.04 5.09 39.97
C SER A 465 -12.75 5.44 39.21
N GLY A 466 -12.23 6.67 39.34
CA GLY A 466 -11.01 7.13 38.63
C GLY A 466 -11.23 7.38 37.14
N LYS A 467 -12.47 7.76 36.77
CA LYS A 467 -12.89 7.86 35.36
C LYS A 467 -13.20 9.29 34.98
N LEU A 468 -12.37 9.85 34.11
CA LEU A 468 -12.56 11.20 33.58
C LEU A 468 -13.75 11.26 32.60
N SER A 469 -14.59 12.28 32.82
CA SER A 469 -15.83 12.57 32.09
C SER A 469 -15.91 14.08 31.77
N LEU A 470 -16.21 14.44 30.53
CA LEU A 470 -16.38 15.84 30.09
C LEU A 470 -17.82 16.32 30.33
N TYR A 471 -17.98 17.33 31.19
CA TYR A 471 -19.26 17.94 31.52
C TYR A 471 -19.41 19.31 30.87
N LYS A 472 -20.59 19.59 30.30
CA LYS A 472 -20.89 20.89 29.72
C LYS A 472 -21.17 21.91 30.82
N CYS A 473 -20.51 23.06 30.77
CA CYS A 473 -20.74 24.14 31.72
C CYS A 473 -22.17 24.68 31.60
N LYS A 474 -22.90 24.72 32.72
CA LYS A 474 -24.15 25.48 32.85
C LYS A 474 -23.78 26.95 32.92
N GLY A 475 -23.80 27.63 31.78
CA GLY A 475 -23.15 28.94 31.64
C GLY A 475 -23.79 30.06 32.46
N MET A 476 -22.95 30.81 33.19
CA MET A 476 -23.26 32.15 33.74
C MET A 476 -23.63 33.21 32.68
N ALA A 477 -23.62 32.83 31.39
CA ALA A 477 -23.92 33.70 30.25
C ALA A 477 -25.34 34.32 30.28
N SER A 478 -26.30 33.72 30.97
CA SER A 478 -27.66 34.28 31.10
C SER A 478 -27.73 35.53 31.99
N LEU A 479 -26.78 35.73 32.91
CA LEU A 479 -26.80 36.85 33.86
C LEU A 479 -26.04 38.08 33.35
N TYR A 480 -25.00 37.90 32.53
CA TYR A 480 -24.19 39.01 32.01
C TYR A 480 -24.71 39.61 30.69
N ALA A 481 -25.37 38.83 29.83
CA ALA A 481 -25.88 39.32 28.55
C ALA A 481 -26.86 40.49 28.72
N SER A 482 -27.82 40.35 29.66
CA SER A 482 -28.81 41.37 29.98
C SER A 482 -28.20 42.67 30.52
N ARG A 483 -27.04 42.60 31.19
CA ARG A 483 -26.38 43.77 31.80
C ARG A 483 -25.55 44.55 30.78
N MET A 484 -24.90 43.87 29.84
CA MET A 484 -24.18 44.52 28.73
C MET A 484 -25.11 45.24 27.77
N GLN A 485 -26.28 44.66 27.44
CA GLN A 485 -27.25 45.32 26.56
C GLN A 485 -27.88 46.57 27.18
N ALA A 486 -27.99 46.65 28.51
CA ALA A 486 -28.44 47.87 29.20
C ALA A 486 -27.40 48.99 29.17
N LEU A 487 -26.11 48.67 29.34
CA LEU A 487 -25.02 49.66 29.36
C LEU A 487 -24.73 50.23 27.97
N MET A 488 -24.69 49.37 26.94
CA MET A 488 -24.42 49.78 25.55
C MET A 488 -25.48 50.70 24.93
N ALA A 489 -26.63 50.90 25.59
CA ALA A 489 -27.66 51.84 25.18
C ALA A 489 -27.41 53.30 25.63
N SER A 490 -26.29 53.58 26.33
CA SER A 490 -26.12 54.84 27.09
C SER A 490 -24.74 55.53 27.00
N SER A 491 -23.95 55.27 25.95
CA SER A 491 -22.79 56.12 25.60
C SER A 491 -22.42 56.02 24.11
N GLY A 492 -22.57 57.10 23.36
CA GLY A 492 -22.41 57.13 21.90
C GLY A 492 -21.76 58.41 21.39
N SER A 493 -20.52 58.67 21.78
CA SER A 493 -19.78 59.88 21.39
C SER A 493 -18.26 59.69 21.45
N GLN A 494 -17.55 60.24 20.44
CA GLN A 494 -16.08 60.43 20.37
C GLN A 494 -15.20 59.16 20.16
N GLN A 495 -14.08 59.16 19.41
CA GLN A 495 -13.63 60.07 18.33
C GLN A 495 -12.44 59.50 17.47
N TRP A 496 -12.61 59.38 16.14
CA TRP A 496 -11.57 59.47 15.06
C TRP A 496 -10.46 58.34 15.01
N VAL A 497 -9.57 58.21 14.00
CA VAL A 497 -8.95 59.13 12.99
C VAL A 497 -8.67 58.49 11.60
N GLY A 498 -9.02 59.20 10.52
CA GLY A 498 -8.32 59.25 9.21
C GLY A 498 -8.38 58.03 8.26
N ARG A 499 -8.04 58.11 6.96
CA ARG A 499 -7.67 59.20 6.00
C ARG A 499 -7.46 58.50 4.62
N VAL A 500 -7.72 58.98 3.39
CA VAL A 500 -8.31 60.18 2.71
C VAL A 500 -9.03 59.62 1.43
N SER A 501 -9.45 60.27 0.31
CA SER A 501 -9.55 61.64 -0.27
C SER A 501 -10.44 61.58 -1.54
N ASP A 502 -10.96 62.74 -1.99
CA ASP A 502 -11.32 63.16 -3.38
C ASP A 502 -12.29 62.35 -4.28
N ALA A 503 -13.20 62.98 -5.05
CA ALA A 503 -13.65 64.39 -5.08
C ALA A 503 -14.99 64.56 -5.84
N GLY A 504 -15.79 65.55 -5.41
CA GLY A 504 -16.82 66.26 -6.19
C GLY A 504 -18.12 65.52 -6.59
N ASP A 505 -19.27 66.18 -6.75
CA ASP A 505 -19.65 67.53 -6.30
C ASP A 505 -21.20 67.70 -6.28
N SER A 506 -21.68 68.77 -5.66
CA SER A 506 -23.05 69.30 -5.61
C SER A 506 -24.13 68.51 -4.83
N CYS A 507 -24.95 69.27 -4.11
CA CYS A 507 -26.27 68.88 -3.61
C CYS A 507 -27.29 69.88 -4.16
N ASP A 508 -28.56 69.48 -4.27
CA ASP A 508 -29.68 70.43 -4.33
C ASP A 508 -30.91 69.87 -3.57
N CYS A 509 -31.79 70.75 -3.12
CA CYS A 509 -32.92 70.46 -2.24
C CYS A 509 -34.15 71.28 -2.63
N GLY A 510 -35.17 70.64 -3.22
CA GLY A 510 -36.42 71.31 -3.61
C GLY A 510 -37.60 70.34 -3.78
N PRO A 511 -38.78 70.60 -3.17
CA PRO A 511 -39.94 69.70 -3.24
C PRO A 511 -41.06 70.20 -4.17
N LEU A 512 -41.94 69.30 -4.60
CA LEU A 512 -43.40 69.48 -4.74
C LEU A 512 -44.05 68.13 -5.19
N GLY A 513 -45.19 67.77 -4.58
CA GLY A 513 -46.00 66.60 -4.99
C GLY A 513 -47.34 67.04 -5.61
N PRO A 514 -48.46 66.31 -5.44
CA PRO A 514 -48.64 64.94 -4.95
C PRO A 514 -49.64 64.14 -5.84
N LYS A 515 -50.31 63.12 -5.27
CA LYS A 515 -51.39 62.23 -5.81
C LYS A 515 -50.86 60.89 -6.36
N ARG A 516 -51.51 59.73 -6.13
CA ARG A 516 -52.80 59.41 -5.46
C ARG A 516 -52.69 58.15 -4.57
N SER A 517 -53.50 58.12 -3.51
CA SER A 517 -53.69 57.07 -2.50
C SER A 517 -54.99 56.25 -2.81
N PRO A 518 -55.68 55.48 -1.90
CA PRO A 518 -55.43 55.17 -0.47
C PRO A 518 -55.81 53.72 0.03
N LEU A 519 -55.66 53.49 1.35
CA LEU A 519 -56.36 52.54 2.28
C LEU A 519 -56.40 51.03 1.95
N LYS A 520 -56.13 50.04 2.83
CA LYS A 520 -56.29 49.79 4.29
C LYS A 520 -57.74 49.59 4.81
N ARG A 521 -58.07 48.35 5.23
CA ARG A 521 -58.80 47.89 6.47
C ARG A 521 -59.37 46.48 6.24
N LYS A 522 -59.72 45.59 7.18
CA LYS A 522 -59.46 45.28 8.62
C LYS A 522 -60.50 44.17 8.96
N ARG A 523 -60.13 43.09 9.69
CA ARG A 523 -61.04 42.28 10.57
C ARG A 523 -62.17 41.46 9.86
N LEU A 524 -62.87 40.47 10.44
CA LEU A 524 -62.91 39.81 11.78
C LEU A 524 -63.41 38.32 11.68
N LEU A 525 -63.49 37.60 12.81
CA LEU A 525 -63.91 36.19 13.11
C LEU A 525 -65.11 35.57 12.29
N THR A 526 -65.31 34.23 12.16
CA THR A 526 -65.69 33.24 13.22
C THR A 526 -65.72 31.72 12.81
N LYS A 527 -65.50 30.83 13.80
CA LYS A 527 -65.96 29.43 14.08
C LYS A 527 -66.29 28.36 12.98
N LYS A 528 -65.68 27.14 13.16
CA LYS A 528 -66.19 25.73 13.00
C LYS A 528 -66.77 25.26 11.62
N SER A 529 -66.83 23.97 11.22
CA SER A 529 -66.48 22.63 11.79
C SER A 529 -66.31 21.53 10.71
N ASP A 530 -65.60 20.43 11.04
CA ASP A 530 -65.69 19.01 10.61
C ASP A 530 -65.84 18.50 9.14
N LEU A 531 -64.97 17.51 8.81
CA LEU A 531 -65.12 16.27 8.00
C LEU A 531 -65.46 16.23 6.47
N THR A 532 -64.47 15.67 5.72
CA THR A 532 -64.56 14.62 4.64
C THR A 532 -64.82 14.89 3.13
N LYS A 533 -64.10 14.06 2.32
CA LYS A 533 -64.35 13.50 0.95
C LYS A 533 -64.03 14.27 -0.35
N ASN A 534 -63.06 13.71 -1.10
CA ASN A 534 -62.96 13.22 -2.52
C ASN A 534 -64.10 13.58 -3.54
N ARG A 535 -64.03 13.43 -4.89
CA ARG A 535 -63.12 12.94 -5.98
C ARG A 535 -63.54 13.76 -7.26
N TRP A 536 -62.97 13.84 -8.48
CA TRP A 536 -62.07 13.04 -9.35
C TRP A 536 -61.37 13.94 -10.42
N ALA A 537 -60.48 13.36 -11.23
CA ALA A 537 -60.25 13.74 -12.64
C ALA A 537 -60.07 12.45 -13.50
N ARG A 538 -60.30 12.50 -14.82
CA ARG A 538 -60.57 11.30 -15.67
C ARG A 538 -59.32 10.69 -16.35
N SER A 539 -59.43 9.40 -16.72
CA SER A 539 -58.50 8.65 -17.60
C SER A 539 -59.12 8.29 -18.97
N VAL A 540 -58.35 7.66 -19.87
CA VAL A 540 -58.71 7.29 -21.26
C VAL A 540 -58.12 5.89 -21.58
N PRO A 541 -58.85 4.98 -22.26
CA PRO A 541 -58.41 3.59 -22.48
C PRO A 541 -57.55 3.36 -23.74
N PHE A 542 -56.91 2.19 -23.81
CA PHE A 542 -56.39 1.58 -25.05
C PHE A 542 -56.56 0.05 -24.99
N GLU A 543 -56.30 -0.64 -26.10
CA GLU A 543 -56.64 -2.06 -26.30
C GLU A 543 -55.40 -2.90 -26.69
N LEU A 544 -55.33 -4.15 -26.22
CA LEU A 544 -54.33 -5.12 -26.65
C LEU A 544 -54.87 -6.56 -26.50
N HIS A 545 -54.77 -7.35 -27.57
CA HIS A 545 -55.20 -8.77 -27.62
C HIS A 545 -56.68 -9.05 -27.27
N GLY A 546 -57.58 -8.12 -27.58
CA GLY A 546 -59.03 -8.34 -27.56
C GLY A 546 -59.74 -8.04 -26.24
N ASP A 547 -58.98 -7.73 -25.18
CA ASP A 547 -59.50 -7.24 -23.91
C ASP A 547 -59.28 -5.72 -23.79
N MET A 548 -60.31 -4.98 -23.36
CA MET A 548 -60.19 -3.56 -23.01
C MET A 548 -59.67 -3.38 -21.58
N TYR A 549 -58.57 -2.64 -21.41
CA TYR A 549 -58.02 -2.31 -20.10
C TYR A 549 -58.21 -0.83 -19.77
N ALA A 550 -58.97 -0.54 -18.72
CA ALA A 550 -59.12 0.80 -18.15
C ALA A 550 -58.51 0.84 -16.74
N VAL A 551 -57.62 1.80 -16.50
CA VAL A 551 -56.96 2.00 -15.19
C VAL A 551 -57.48 3.29 -14.55
N ASP A 552 -58.09 3.16 -13.38
CA ASP A 552 -58.18 4.22 -12.36
C ASP A 552 -58.02 3.58 -10.97
N LEU A 553 -57.51 4.33 -10.00
CA LEU A 553 -56.76 3.82 -8.86
C LEU A 553 -57.61 3.63 -7.59
N VAL A 554 -58.47 2.59 -7.57
CA VAL A 554 -58.90 1.88 -6.35
C VAL A 554 -59.19 0.41 -6.72
N GLU A 555 -58.78 -0.52 -5.85
CA GLU A 555 -58.97 -1.99 -5.94
C GLU A 555 -58.22 -2.72 -7.07
N GLY A 556 -57.41 -3.70 -6.67
CA GLY A 556 -56.78 -4.68 -7.57
C GLY A 556 -57.53 -6.01 -7.57
N TYR A 557 -57.26 -6.83 -8.61
CA TYR A 557 -57.94 -8.08 -8.92
C TYR A 557 -58.28 -8.98 -7.71
N ARG A 558 -59.54 -9.41 -7.66
CA ARG A 558 -59.98 -10.67 -7.03
C ARG A 558 -60.91 -11.43 -7.97
N PRO A 559 -60.71 -12.74 -8.21
CA PRO A 559 -61.62 -13.55 -9.00
C PRO A 559 -62.87 -13.93 -8.19
N VAL A 560 -63.99 -14.08 -8.91
CA VAL A 560 -65.23 -14.71 -8.42
C VAL A 560 -65.49 -15.93 -9.30
N GLY A 561 -66.00 -17.02 -8.74
CA GLY A 561 -66.40 -18.17 -9.56
C GLY A 561 -67.29 -19.17 -8.83
N LEU A 562 -68.25 -19.73 -9.58
CA LEU A 562 -68.59 -21.16 -9.60
C LEU A 562 -69.70 -21.44 -10.64
N ARG A 563 -69.55 -22.47 -11.48
CA ARG A 563 -70.53 -23.58 -11.67
C ARG A 563 -70.11 -24.56 -12.79
N ASN A 564 -70.08 -25.85 -12.44
CA ASN A 564 -70.78 -27.02 -13.01
C ASN A 564 -71.29 -26.93 -14.49
N THR A 565 -71.29 -27.98 -15.34
CA THR A 565 -71.11 -29.46 -15.15
C THR A 565 -71.01 -30.18 -16.51
N SER A 566 -70.30 -31.32 -16.62
CA SER A 566 -70.70 -32.57 -17.36
C SER A 566 -69.58 -33.64 -17.44
N TRP A 567 -69.93 -34.86 -17.88
CA TRP A 567 -69.14 -36.13 -17.96
C TRP A 567 -68.88 -36.54 -19.44
N PRO A 568 -68.35 -37.74 -19.85
CA PRO A 568 -67.72 -38.89 -19.15
C PRO A 568 -66.35 -39.36 -19.77
N GLY A 569 -65.75 -40.51 -19.36
CA GLY A 569 -64.67 -41.15 -20.17
C GLY A 569 -63.70 -42.22 -19.60
N GLU A 570 -64.21 -43.36 -19.10
CA GLU A 570 -63.58 -44.72 -19.08
C GLU A 570 -62.05 -45.06 -18.89
N ARG A 571 -61.83 -46.01 -17.93
CA ARG A 571 -60.99 -47.26 -17.97
C ARG A 571 -59.48 -47.32 -17.59
N ARG A 572 -59.26 -48.06 -16.47
CA ARG A 572 -58.28 -49.17 -16.21
C ARG A 572 -56.78 -48.89 -16.49
N ARG A 573 -55.87 -48.93 -15.50
CA ARG A 573 -55.56 -50.02 -14.51
C ARG A 573 -55.01 -49.40 -13.21
N GLY A 574 -54.99 -50.08 -12.05
CA GLY A 574 -55.45 -51.44 -11.75
C GLY A 574 -54.41 -52.30 -11.03
N ALA A 575 -53.99 -51.90 -9.82
CA ALA A 575 -53.29 -52.73 -8.84
C ALA A 575 -53.34 -52.06 -7.44
N GLY A 576 -53.82 -52.77 -6.42
CA GLY A 576 -53.74 -52.32 -5.03
C GLY A 576 -54.74 -53.00 -4.08
N LEU A 577 -54.25 -53.36 -2.88
CA LEU A 577 -55.01 -53.72 -1.68
C LEU A 577 -55.82 -55.05 -1.77
N LEU A 578 -56.37 -55.63 -0.70
CA LEU A 578 -56.31 -55.34 0.77
C LEU A 578 -55.49 -56.47 1.48
N GLU A 579 -55.63 -56.95 2.73
CA GLU A 579 -56.66 -57.06 3.80
C GLU A 579 -55.88 -57.60 5.07
N ASP A 580 -56.29 -57.57 6.35
CA ASP A 580 -57.31 -56.82 7.11
C ASP A 580 -57.16 -57.09 8.65
N ASN A 581 -58.01 -56.46 9.49
CA ASN A 581 -58.41 -56.82 10.87
C ASN A 581 -57.39 -56.84 12.05
N ASP A 582 -57.47 -55.81 12.90
CA ASP A 582 -58.24 -55.76 14.18
C ASP A 582 -58.17 -56.88 15.26
N GLU A 583 -57.94 -56.42 16.51
CA GLU A 583 -58.27 -56.97 17.85
C GLU A 583 -57.64 -58.33 18.30
N GLU A 584 -57.46 -58.65 19.58
CA GLU A 584 -57.98 -58.08 20.85
C GLU A 584 -57.00 -58.25 22.06
N PHE A 585 -57.46 -57.87 23.26
CA PHE A 585 -57.15 -58.49 24.59
C PHE A 585 -56.14 -57.86 25.59
N SER A 586 -56.62 -56.82 26.29
CA SER A 586 -56.77 -56.73 27.77
C SER A 586 -55.60 -56.89 28.76
N GLY A 587 -55.38 -55.86 29.60
CA GLY A 587 -54.64 -55.92 30.89
C GLY A 587 -54.60 -54.59 31.68
N MET A 588 -55.04 -54.59 32.95
CA MET A 588 -55.11 -53.42 33.88
C MET A 588 -53.78 -52.64 34.03
N GLY A 589 -53.69 -51.33 34.35
CA GLY A 589 -54.38 -50.51 35.38
C GLY A 589 -53.42 -50.29 36.59
N VAL A 590 -53.33 -49.15 37.32
CA VAL A 590 -54.37 -48.25 37.87
C VAL A 590 -53.75 -46.94 38.46
N THR A 591 -54.32 -45.74 38.17
CA THR A 591 -54.24 -44.42 38.91
C THR A 591 -52.88 -43.69 39.17
N ALA A 592 -52.80 -42.36 39.44
CA ALA A 592 -53.66 -41.21 39.07
C ALA A 592 -53.00 -39.81 39.25
N ARG A 593 -53.09 -38.99 38.18
CA ARG A 593 -53.35 -37.53 37.99
C ARG A 593 -52.86 -36.37 38.95
N PRO A 594 -52.66 -35.13 38.39
CA PRO A 594 -52.18 -33.91 39.08
C PRO A 594 -53.30 -32.82 39.24
N PRO A 595 -53.04 -31.52 39.55
CA PRO A 595 -52.50 -30.49 38.61
C PRO A 595 -51.59 -29.40 39.31
N THR A 596 -51.18 -28.20 38.82
CA THR A 596 -51.46 -27.33 37.65
C THR A 596 -50.21 -26.51 37.19
N ASN A 597 -50.26 -25.93 35.97
CA ASN A 597 -49.73 -24.60 35.53
C ASN A 597 -48.22 -24.22 35.38
N LYS A 598 -47.98 -23.45 34.29
CA LYS A 598 -46.91 -22.45 33.99
C LYS A 598 -45.49 -22.87 33.50
N SER A 599 -45.45 -23.14 32.20
CA SER A 599 -44.65 -22.43 31.17
C SER A 599 -43.11 -22.56 31.03
N LEU A 600 -42.70 -22.74 29.77
CA LEU A 600 -41.44 -22.31 29.10
C LEU A 600 -40.11 -23.02 29.44
N THR A 601 -39.66 -23.87 28.52
CA THR A 601 -38.25 -24.24 28.32
C THR A 601 -37.53 -23.25 27.36
N PRO A 602 -36.21 -23.05 27.47
CA PRO A 602 -35.48 -22.04 26.72
C PRO A 602 -35.06 -22.48 25.30
N THR A 603 -35.00 -21.53 24.36
CA THR A 603 -34.39 -21.70 23.03
C THR A 603 -33.25 -20.71 22.80
N MET A 604 -32.31 -21.08 21.92
CA MET A 604 -31.04 -20.38 21.70
C MET A 604 -31.22 -18.92 21.26
N ARG A 605 -30.47 -18.00 21.87
CA ARG A 605 -30.31 -16.63 21.38
C ARG A 605 -29.06 -16.52 20.50
N MET A 606 -29.26 -16.38 19.19
CA MET A 606 -28.24 -15.77 18.33
C MET A 606 -28.23 -14.25 18.54
N ALA A 607 -27.05 -13.68 18.84
CA ALA A 607 -26.87 -12.25 18.99
C ALA A 607 -26.85 -11.55 17.61
N GLY A 608 -27.45 -10.36 17.52
CA GLY A 608 -27.74 -9.72 16.24
C GLY A 608 -26.56 -8.97 15.62
N VAL A 609 -26.30 -9.23 14.33
CA VAL A 609 -25.50 -8.36 13.46
C VAL A 609 -26.34 -7.13 13.08
N CYS A 610 -25.78 -5.93 13.22
CA CYS A 610 -26.43 -4.71 12.74
C CYS A 610 -26.29 -4.56 11.22
N LEU A 611 -27.34 -4.99 10.49
CA LEU A 611 -27.54 -4.62 9.08
C LEU A 611 -28.08 -3.17 8.98
N PRO A 612 -27.72 -2.38 7.94
CA PRO A 612 -28.16 -0.98 7.83
C PRO A 612 -29.68 -0.82 7.68
N HIS A 613 -30.31 -1.73 6.94
CA HIS A 613 -31.74 -1.67 6.62
C HIS A 613 -32.51 -2.71 7.43
N ARG A 614 -33.07 -2.29 8.57
CA ARG A 614 -34.01 -3.11 9.34
C ARG A 614 -35.42 -3.13 8.75
N CYS A 615 -35.66 -2.39 7.66
CA CYS A 615 -36.89 -2.40 6.88
C CYS A 615 -36.58 -2.64 5.39
N SER A 616 -37.40 -3.47 4.73
CA SER A 616 -37.32 -3.78 3.30
C SER A 616 -38.68 -3.56 2.65
N ILE A 617 -38.71 -2.83 1.52
CA ILE A 617 -39.88 -2.75 0.65
C ILE A 617 -39.97 -4.07 -0.13
N LEU A 618 -41.13 -4.74 -0.07
CA LEU A 618 -41.42 -5.96 -0.82
C LEU A 618 -42.00 -5.61 -2.21
N MET A 619 -42.06 -6.57 -3.13
CA MET A 619 -42.56 -6.38 -4.51
C MET A 619 -44.06 -6.00 -4.63
N ASN A 620 -44.76 -5.84 -3.50
CA ASN A 620 -46.15 -5.40 -3.39
C ASN A 620 -46.24 -4.02 -2.68
N ASP A 621 -45.15 -3.25 -2.70
CA ASP A 621 -44.93 -1.97 -1.99
C ASP A 621 -45.12 -1.99 -0.46
N THR A 622 -45.35 -3.15 0.16
CA THR A 622 -45.45 -3.25 1.63
C THR A 622 -44.08 -3.22 2.28
N VAL A 623 -43.93 -2.41 3.33
CA VAL A 623 -42.69 -2.29 4.10
C VAL A 623 -42.67 -3.34 5.22
N ARG A 624 -41.80 -4.35 5.08
CA ARG A 624 -41.57 -5.34 6.14
C ARG A 624 -40.33 -4.95 6.95
N CYS A 625 -40.48 -4.79 8.27
CA CYS A 625 -39.36 -4.51 9.18
C CYS A 625 -39.07 -5.68 10.13
N ASP A 626 -37.82 -5.73 10.62
CA ASP A 626 -37.37 -6.57 11.72
C ASP A 626 -38.24 -6.36 12.97
N GLY A 627 -38.78 -7.44 13.52
CA GLY A 627 -39.57 -7.42 14.76
C GLY A 627 -38.78 -6.98 16.01
N GLY A 628 -37.44 -6.95 15.93
CA GLY A 628 -36.59 -6.30 16.93
C GLY A 628 -36.73 -4.78 16.98
N LEU A 629 -37.06 -4.13 15.86
CA LEU A 629 -37.20 -2.67 15.76
C LEU A 629 -38.34 -2.14 16.65
N TYR A 630 -39.49 -2.81 16.62
CA TYR A 630 -40.68 -2.40 17.38
C TYR A 630 -40.65 -2.78 18.86
N LYS A 631 -39.63 -3.52 19.32
CA LYS A 631 -39.45 -3.92 20.72
C LYS A 631 -38.71 -2.88 21.57
N SER A 632 -38.17 -1.82 20.97
CA SER A 632 -37.54 -0.71 21.68
C SER A 632 -37.94 0.62 21.06
N LEU A 633 -38.58 1.48 21.85
CA LEU A 633 -38.99 2.83 21.44
C LEU A 633 -37.79 3.68 20.99
N GLN A 634 -36.61 3.46 21.57
CA GLN A 634 -35.39 4.16 21.17
C GLN A 634 -34.87 3.65 19.82
N ALA A 635 -34.77 2.32 19.62
CA ALA A 635 -34.34 1.75 18.35
C ALA A 635 -35.25 2.14 17.17
N TRP A 636 -36.56 2.22 17.40
CA TRP A 636 -37.52 2.73 16.42
C TRP A 636 -37.28 4.22 16.10
N LYS A 637 -37.07 5.08 17.12
CA LYS A 637 -36.74 6.50 16.91
C LYS A 637 -35.45 6.68 16.13
N ASP A 638 -34.38 5.99 16.52
CA ASP A 638 -33.06 6.12 15.90
C ASP A 638 -33.08 5.68 14.43
N HIS A 639 -33.75 4.56 14.12
CA HIS A 639 -33.88 4.10 12.74
C HIS A 639 -34.79 5.01 11.91
N LYS A 640 -35.89 5.52 12.49
CA LYS A 640 -36.75 6.50 11.81
C LYS A 640 -35.97 7.76 11.44
N LEU A 641 -35.22 8.33 12.38
CA LEU A 641 -34.47 9.58 12.19
C LEU A 641 -33.33 9.40 11.16
N HIS A 642 -32.70 8.21 11.13
CA HIS A 642 -31.75 7.82 10.08
C HIS A 642 -32.39 7.82 8.68
N ILE A 643 -33.58 7.22 8.52
CA ILE A 643 -34.32 7.21 7.24
C ILE A 643 -34.76 8.64 6.85
N GLU A 644 -35.21 9.47 7.78
CA GLU A 644 -35.57 10.87 7.51
C GLU A 644 -34.35 11.66 6.96
N HIS A 645 -33.16 11.47 7.54
CA HIS A 645 -31.91 12.09 7.06
C HIS A 645 -31.41 11.54 5.71
N GLU A 646 -31.56 10.24 5.45
CA GLU A 646 -31.22 9.63 4.16
C GLU A 646 -32.14 10.17 3.04
N ILE A 647 -33.43 10.34 3.32
CA ILE A 647 -34.39 10.97 2.40
C ILE A 647 -33.99 12.42 2.09
N GLU A 648 -33.69 13.24 3.10
CA GLU A 648 -33.27 14.64 2.90
C GLU A 648 -31.99 14.74 2.05
N THR A 649 -31.01 13.86 2.32
CA THR A 649 -29.75 13.76 1.58
C THR A 649 -29.99 13.39 0.11
N LEU A 650 -30.86 12.41 -0.16
CA LEU A 650 -31.21 11.99 -1.52
C LEU A 650 -32.04 13.05 -2.27
N GLN A 651 -32.98 13.73 -1.60
CA GLN A 651 -33.73 14.85 -2.19
C GLN A 651 -32.80 16.00 -2.60
N THR A 652 -31.84 16.36 -1.75
CA THR A 652 -30.81 17.38 -2.06
C THR A 652 -29.96 16.96 -3.25
N LYS A 653 -29.53 15.69 -3.30
CA LYS A 653 -28.77 15.13 -4.44
C LYS A 653 -29.58 15.15 -5.75
N ILE A 654 -30.87 14.84 -5.69
CA ILE A 654 -31.80 14.93 -6.83
C ILE A 654 -32.01 16.38 -7.27
N LYS A 655 -32.12 17.34 -6.35
CA LYS A 655 -32.22 18.78 -6.68
C LYS A 655 -31.00 19.25 -7.46
N ASN A 656 -29.79 18.96 -6.95
CA ASN A 656 -28.53 19.36 -7.60
C ASN A 656 -28.40 18.73 -9.01
N LEU A 657 -28.81 17.47 -9.17
CA LEU A 657 -28.83 16.80 -10.48
C LEU A 657 -29.90 17.38 -11.43
N ARG A 658 -31.04 17.86 -10.92
CA ARG A 658 -32.05 18.58 -11.72
C ARG A 658 -31.53 19.94 -12.18
N GLU A 659 -30.78 20.66 -11.34
CA GLU A 659 -30.14 21.93 -11.72
C GLU A 659 -29.06 21.72 -12.79
N VAL A 660 -28.19 20.72 -12.65
CA VAL A 660 -27.20 20.33 -13.69
C VAL A 660 -27.91 19.94 -14.99
N LYS A 661 -28.98 19.14 -14.94
CA LYS A 661 -29.81 18.79 -16.10
C LYS A 661 -30.48 20.03 -16.73
N GLY A 662 -30.83 21.04 -15.94
CA GLY A 662 -31.34 22.33 -16.41
C GLY A 662 -30.27 23.17 -17.10
N HIS A 663 -29.07 23.24 -16.54
CA HIS A 663 -27.92 23.92 -17.14
C HIS A 663 -27.54 23.29 -18.49
N LEU A 664 -27.41 21.96 -18.55
CA LEU A 664 -27.13 21.20 -19.78
C LEU A 664 -28.26 21.26 -20.83
N LYS A 665 -29.48 21.69 -20.45
CA LYS A 665 -30.54 22.04 -21.41
C LYS A 665 -30.43 23.46 -21.95
N LYS A 666 -29.89 24.40 -21.16
CA LYS A 666 -29.71 25.82 -21.55
C LYS A 666 -28.44 26.04 -22.37
N VAL A 667 -27.36 25.33 -22.05
CA VAL A 667 -26.07 25.42 -22.74
C VAL A 667 -25.88 24.19 -23.62
N ARG A 668 -26.28 24.31 -24.90
CA ARG A 668 -25.85 23.37 -25.95
C ARG A 668 -24.48 23.79 -26.49
N PRO A 669 -23.57 22.86 -26.84
CA PRO A 669 -22.42 23.17 -27.68
C PRO A 669 -22.89 23.65 -29.06
N GLU A 670 -22.15 24.59 -29.66
CA GLU A 670 -22.39 24.99 -31.05
C GLU A 670 -21.98 23.86 -32.01
N GLU A 671 -22.84 23.56 -32.97
CA GLU A 671 -22.62 22.48 -33.93
C GLU A 671 -21.76 22.97 -35.10
N CYS A 672 -20.47 22.59 -35.11
CA CYS A 672 -19.61 22.81 -36.28
C CYS A 672 -20.11 22.00 -37.48
N GLN A 673 -20.87 22.64 -38.37
CA GLN A 673 -21.22 22.09 -39.68
C GLN A 673 -19.93 21.85 -40.50
N CYS A 674 -19.77 20.64 -41.03
CA CYS A 674 -18.67 20.25 -41.90
C CYS A 674 -19.17 19.23 -42.94
N ASN A 675 -18.70 19.37 -44.18
CA ASN A 675 -19.22 18.78 -45.44
C ASN A 675 -20.47 19.53 -45.94
N THR A 676 -20.57 19.99 -47.18
CA THR A 676 -19.94 19.55 -48.46
C THR A 676 -18.94 20.56 -49.09
N PRO A 677 -18.24 20.26 -50.22
CA PRO A 677 -16.98 20.93 -50.60
C PRO A 677 -17.06 21.98 -51.73
N SER A 678 -15.94 22.74 -51.89
CA SER A 678 -15.67 23.82 -52.86
C SER A 678 -16.46 25.13 -52.60
N TYR A 679 -15.95 26.34 -52.83
CA TYR A 679 -14.84 26.79 -53.70
C TYR A 679 -13.75 27.64 -52.97
N LEU A 680 -12.79 28.16 -53.75
CA LEU A 680 -11.62 28.95 -53.34
C LEU A 680 -11.92 30.26 -52.58
N SER A 681 -11.20 30.52 -51.48
CA SER A 681 -10.57 31.82 -51.23
C SER A 681 -9.38 31.72 -50.24
N LYS A 682 -8.52 32.74 -50.19
CA LYS A 682 -7.27 32.78 -49.42
C LYS A 682 -7.42 33.68 -48.19
N ASN A 683 -6.98 33.24 -46.99
CA ASN A 683 -5.80 33.83 -46.30
C ASN A 683 -5.54 33.35 -44.85
N LYS A 684 -4.26 33.51 -44.43
CA LYS A 684 -3.76 33.69 -43.05
C LYS A 684 -4.25 32.71 -41.97
N GLY A 685 -3.67 31.51 -41.93
CA GLY A 685 -3.82 30.57 -40.81
C GLY A 685 -2.82 30.81 -39.66
N ILE A 686 -3.32 30.91 -38.42
CA ILE A 686 -2.50 30.91 -37.20
C ILE A 686 -2.03 29.47 -36.90
N LYS A 687 -0.73 29.19 -37.03
CA LYS A 687 -0.16 27.86 -36.77
C LYS A 687 0.05 27.61 -35.27
N MET A 688 -0.82 26.82 -34.66
CA MET A 688 -0.61 26.29 -33.30
C MET A 688 0.73 25.52 -33.19
N PRO A 689 1.57 25.79 -32.17
CA PRO A 689 2.90 25.17 -32.03
C PRO A 689 2.89 23.64 -32.02
N SER A 690 3.82 23.04 -32.77
CA SER A 690 4.00 21.57 -32.88
C SER A 690 4.07 20.84 -31.53
N LYS A 691 4.74 21.45 -30.54
CA LYS A 691 4.89 20.93 -29.17
C LYS A 691 3.52 20.77 -28.46
N GLN A 692 2.64 21.77 -28.59
CA GLN A 692 1.27 21.71 -28.05
C GLN A 692 0.40 20.71 -28.82
N LYS A 693 0.52 20.62 -30.15
CA LYS A 693 -0.22 19.62 -30.95
C LYS A 693 0.14 18.18 -30.55
N LYS A 694 1.43 17.88 -30.29
CA LYS A 694 1.86 16.59 -29.72
C LYS A 694 1.30 16.35 -28.31
N GLN A 695 1.33 17.34 -27.41
CA GLN A 695 0.77 17.20 -26.06
C GLN A 695 -0.75 16.98 -26.07
N TRP A 696 -1.49 17.69 -26.92
CA TRP A 696 -2.93 17.51 -27.10
C TRP A 696 -3.24 16.10 -27.62
N LEU A 697 -2.52 15.64 -28.65
CA LEU A 697 -2.70 14.29 -29.21
C LEU A 697 -2.41 13.20 -28.17
N MET A 698 -1.38 13.38 -27.32
CA MET A 698 -1.09 12.49 -26.18
C MET A 698 -2.19 12.51 -25.11
N LYS A 699 -2.70 13.70 -24.74
CA LYS A 699 -3.83 13.84 -23.79
C LYS A 699 -5.10 13.18 -24.35
N GLU A 700 -5.37 13.35 -25.64
CA GLU A 700 -6.52 12.77 -26.32
C GLU A 700 -6.39 11.25 -26.52
N GLN A 701 -5.20 10.72 -26.82
CA GLN A 701 -4.93 9.29 -26.79
C GLN A 701 -5.10 8.71 -25.36
N LYS A 702 -4.65 9.41 -24.32
CA LYS A 702 -4.91 9.03 -22.92
C LYS A 702 -6.42 9.06 -22.60
N ARG A 703 -7.18 10.06 -23.06
CA ARG A 703 -8.66 10.11 -22.97
C ARG A 703 -9.32 8.94 -23.68
N ARG A 704 -9.00 8.69 -24.95
CA ARG A 704 -9.54 7.56 -25.74
C ARG A 704 -9.18 6.20 -25.12
N LYS A 705 -7.99 6.04 -24.54
CA LYS A 705 -7.58 4.82 -23.82
C LYS A 705 -8.34 4.63 -22.51
N LYS A 706 -8.62 5.72 -21.77
CA LYS A 706 -9.53 5.69 -20.59
C LYS A 706 -10.98 5.38 -21.00
N LEU A 707 -11.51 6.03 -22.04
CA LEU A 707 -12.88 5.83 -22.53
C LEU A 707 -13.10 4.42 -23.09
N ARG A 708 -12.16 3.87 -23.87
CA ARG A 708 -12.23 2.46 -24.33
C ARG A 708 -12.20 1.46 -23.17
N LYS A 709 -11.44 1.73 -22.10
CA LYS A 709 -11.49 0.93 -20.86
C LYS A 709 -12.85 1.05 -20.16
N LEU A 710 -13.42 2.25 -20.07
CA LEU A 710 -14.73 2.49 -19.46
C LEU A 710 -15.87 1.82 -20.25
N LEU A 711 -15.87 1.94 -21.58
CA LEU A 711 -16.85 1.30 -22.45
C LEU A 711 -16.72 -0.23 -22.44
N LYS A 712 -15.50 -0.79 -22.33
CA LYS A 712 -15.33 -2.23 -22.11
C LYS A 712 -15.95 -2.65 -20.76
N ARG A 713 -15.73 -1.88 -19.68
CA ARG A 713 -16.33 -2.16 -18.36
C ARG A 713 -17.84 -2.16 -18.40
N LEU A 714 -18.44 -1.11 -18.96
CA LEU A 714 -19.90 -0.99 -19.09
C LEU A 714 -20.49 -2.13 -19.93
N ARG A 715 -19.85 -2.52 -21.04
CA ARG A 715 -20.27 -3.64 -21.88
C ARG A 715 -20.11 -5.01 -21.20
N ASN A 716 -19.15 -5.14 -20.28
CA ASN A 716 -18.91 -6.35 -19.51
C ASN A 716 -19.75 -6.43 -18.21
N ASN A 717 -20.53 -5.38 -17.89
CA ASN A 717 -21.20 -5.20 -16.60
C ASN A 717 -20.24 -5.21 -15.39
N ASP A 718 -19.00 -4.72 -15.59
CA ASP A 718 -17.94 -4.70 -14.57
C ASP A 718 -18.29 -3.72 -13.42
N THR A 719 -18.97 -4.21 -12.38
CA THR A 719 -19.20 -3.48 -11.11
C THR A 719 -17.92 -3.30 -10.27
N CYS A 720 -16.77 -3.79 -10.76
CA CYS A 720 -15.48 -3.81 -10.08
C CYS A 720 -14.77 -2.44 -10.05
N SER A 721 -15.35 -1.47 -9.34
CA SER A 721 -14.68 -0.21 -9.02
C SER A 721 -15.25 0.47 -7.76
N MET A 722 -14.48 0.46 -6.68
CA MET A 722 -14.67 1.38 -5.55
C MET A 722 -13.98 2.72 -5.85
N PRO A 723 -14.52 3.88 -5.41
CA PRO A 723 -13.83 5.16 -5.51
C PRO A 723 -12.47 5.13 -4.80
N GLY A 724 -11.46 5.79 -5.38
CA GLY A 724 -10.08 5.86 -4.84
C GLY A 724 -9.24 4.57 -4.98
N LEU A 725 -9.84 3.40 -4.77
CA LEU A 725 -9.14 2.12 -4.77
C LEU A 725 -8.84 1.59 -6.19
N THR A 726 -7.70 0.91 -6.32
CA THR A 726 -7.38 0.07 -7.49
C THR A 726 -7.89 -1.35 -7.25
N CYS A 727 -8.92 -1.74 -8.00
CA CYS A 727 -9.48 -3.09 -7.95
C CYS A 727 -8.90 -3.99 -9.04
N PHE A 728 -8.76 -5.28 -8.72
CA PHE A 728 -8.46 -6.34 -9.68
C PHE A 728 -9.67 -7.25 -9.86
N THR A 729 -9.82 -7.75 -11.09
CA THR A 729 -10.70 -8.87 -11.42
C THR A 729 -9.86 -10.12 -11.58
N HIS A 730 -10.32 -11.25 -11.04
CA HIS A 730 -9.80 -12.57 -11.35
C HIS A 730 -10.89 -13.36 -12.08
N ASP A 731 -10.49 -14.15 -13.08
CA ASP A 731 -11.37 -14.92 -13.94
C ASP A 731 -10.71 -16.26 -14.30
N ASN A 732 -11.50 -17.15 -14.91
CA ASN A 732 -11.06 -18.51 -15.26
C ASN A 732 -9.95 -18.55 -16.34
N GLN A 733 -9.52 -17.40 -16.89
CA GLN A 733 -8.47 -17.27 -17.90
C GLN A 733 -7.18 -16.61 -17.37
N HIS A 734 -7.11 -16.28 -16.07
CA HIS A 734 -5.98 -15.57 -15.49
C HIS A 734 -4.67 -16.39 -15.47
N TRP A 735 -4.76 -17.69 -15.23
CA TRP A 735 -3.65 -18.63 -15.25
C TRP A 735 -3.67 -19.46 -16.55
N GLN A 736 -2.52 -19.63 -17.18
CA GLN A 736 -2.36 -20.38 -18.43
C GLN A 736 -1.98 -21.85 -18.19
N THR A 737 -1.54 -22.18 -16.98
CA THR A 737 -1.15 -23.53 -16.55
C THR A 737 -2.14 -24.10 -15.53
N ALA A 738 -2.39 -25.42 -15.59
CA ALA A 738 -3.21 -26.12 -14.60
C ALA A 738 -2.53 -26.13 -13.20
N PRO A 739 -3.28 -26.19 -12.09
CA PRO A 739 -4.75 -26.21 -11.99
C PRO A 739 -5.37 -24.84 -12.30
N PHE A 740 -6.42 -24.83 -13.13
CA PHE A 740 -7.15 -23.62 -13.52
C PHE A 740 -8.14 -23.16 -12.45
N TRP A 741 -8.53 -21.88 -12.49
CA TRP A 741 -9.55 -21.33 -11.60
C TRP A 741 -10.96 -21.70 -12.06
N THR A 742 -11.74 -22.37 -11.20
CA THR A 742 -13.05 -22.95 -11.54
C THR A 742 -14.25 -22.27 -10.87
N MET A 743 -14.05 -21.50 -9.78
CA MET A 743 -15.13 -20.90 -8.97
C MET A 743 -15.83 -19.69 -9.60
N GLY A 744 -15.50 -19.34 -10.85
CA GLY A 744 -16.06 -18.19 -11.54
C GLY A 744 -15.39 -16.85 -11.16
N PRO A 745 -15.68 -15.76 -11.89
CA PRO A 745 -14.96 -14.50 -11.74
C PRO A 745 -15.33 -13.78 -10.44
N PHE A 746 -14.34 -13.12 -9.83
CA PHE A 746 -14.54 -12.25 -8.67
C PHE A 746 -13.74 -10.94 -8.78
N CYS A 747 -14.06 -9.98 -7.91
CA CYS A 747 -13.42 -8.68 -7.81
C CYS A 747 -12.98 -8.40 -6.37
N ALA A 748 -11.77 -7.84 -6.20
CA ALA A 748 -11.31 -7.29 -4.92
C ALA A 748 -10.56 -5.97 -5.12
N CYS A 749 -10.65 -5.08 -4.13
CA CYS A 749 -10.05 -3.74 -4.14
C CYS A 749 -9.08 -3.61 -2.96
N THR A 750 -7.78 -3.78 -3.20
CA THR A 750 -6.76 -4.02 -2.15
C THR A 750 -5.61 -3.01 -2.10
N SER A 751 -5.58 -2.01 -2.97
CA SER A 751 -4.55 -0.96 -2.97
C SER A 751 -5.11 0.36 -3.51
N ALA A 752 -4.32 1.44 -3.43
CA ALA A 752 -4.64 2.73 -4.03
C ALA A 752 -3.36 3.48 -4.44
N ASN A 753 -3.43 4.19 -5.58
CA ASN A 753 -2.29 4.96 -6.11
C ASN A 753 -1.96 6.23 -5.29
N ASN A 754 -2.92 6.71 -4.50
CA ASN A 754 -2.79 7.89 -3.62
C ASN A 754 -2.44 7.51 -2.17
N ASN A 755 -2.30 6.23 -1.84
CA ASN A 755 -1.85 5.82 -0.50
C ASN A 755 -0.38 6.20 -0.35
N THR A 756 -0.12 7.31 0.33
CA THR A 756 1.20 7.93 0.53
C THR A 756 1.50 7.92 2.01
N TYR A 757 2.68 7.41 2.40
CA TYR A 757 3.13 7.32 3.78
C TYR A 757 4.65 7.34 3.88
N TRP A 758 5.13 7.67 5.07
CA TRP A 758 6.52 7.54 5.49
C TRP A 758 6.53 6.81 6.83
N CYS A 759 7.40 5.83 6.99
CA CYS A 759 7.50 5.04 8.22
C CYS A 759 8.95 4.96 8.70
N LEU A 760 9.11 5.12 10.02
CA LEU A 760 10.31 4.84 10.77
C LEU A 760 10.24 3.39 11.24
N ARG A 761 11.13 2.54 10.73
CA ARG A 761 11.38 1.20 11.26
C ARG A 761 12.61 1.26 12.15
N THR A 762 12.53 0.75 13.37
CA THR A 762 13.66 0.66 14.31
C THR A 762 13.80 -0.76 14.84
N ILE A 763 15.02 -1.29 14.81
CA ILE A 763 15.40 -2.60 15.37
C ILE A 763 16.77 -2.46 16.06
N ASN A 764 16.79 -2.65 17.37
CA ASN A 764 18.00 -2.87 18.18
C ASN A 764 17.69 -3.70 19.43
N ASP A 765 18.67 -3.85 20.32
CA ASP A 765 18.59 -4.69 21.54
C ASP A 765 17.44 -4.33 22.51
N THR A 766 16.80 -3.17 22.34
CA THR A 766 15.75 -2.66 23.24
C THR A 766 14.44 -2.30 22.53
N HIS A 767 14.50 -1.93 21.25
CA HIS A 767 13.36 -1.41 20.50
C HIS A 767 13.19 -2.14 19.16
N ASN A 768 11.97 -2.61 18.88
CA ASN A 768 11.62 -3.30 17.63
C ASN A 768 10.25 -2.82 17.15
N PHE A 769 10.19 -1.62 16.58
CA PHE A 769 8.91 -0.99 16.24
C PHE A 769 8.80 -0.50 14.79
N ILE A 770 7.56 -0.29 14.36
CA ILE A 770 7.16 0.47 13.17
C ILE A 770 6.33 1.67 13.64
N PHE A 771 6.72 2.87 13.22
CA PHE A 771 5.95 4.11 13.36
C PHE A 771 5.69 4.69 11.96
N CYS A 772 4.44 4.98 11.60
CA CYS A 772 4.06 5.42 10.26
C CYS A 772 3.20 6.68 10.30
N GLU A 773 3.51 7.64 9.42
CA GLU A 773 2.69 8.81 9.14
C GLU A 773 2.17 8.77 7.69
N PHE A 774 0.85 8.84 7.55
CA PHE A 774 0.18 8.89 6.26
C PHE A 774 -0.02 10.34 5.81
N ALA A 775 -0.08 10.59 4.50
CA ALA A 775 -0.30 11.94 3.95
C ALA A 775 -1.67 12.54 4.28
N THR A 776 -2.58 11.80 4.93
CA THR A 776 -3.83 12.28 5.52
C THR A 776 -3.65 12.80 6.96
N GLY A 777 -2.48 12.67 7.58
CA GLY A 777 -2.24 12.98 9.00
C GLY A 777 -2.57 11.83 9.97
N PHE A 778 -3.06 10.70 9.46
CA PHE A 778 -3.26 9.49 10.24
C PHE A 778 -1.92 8.85 10.63
N ILE A 779 -1.83 8.26 11.82
CA ILE A 779 -0.60 7.71 12.39
C ILE A 779 -0.83 6.26 12.85
N GLU A 780 0.14 5.39 12.59
CA GLU A 780 0.18 4.02 13.10
C GLU A 780 1.46 3.76 13.89
N TYR A 781 1.37 2.93 14.93
CA TYR A 781 2.50 2.44 15.71
C TYR A 781 2.28 0.98 16.07
N PHE A 782 3.31 0.17 15.89
CA PHE A 782 3.34 -1.25 16.25
C PHE A 782 4.66 -1.56 16.93
N ASP A 783 4.63 -2.17 18.11
CA ASP A 783 5.78 -2.76 18.76
C ASP A 783 5.79 -4.26 18.47
N LEU A 784 6.74 -4.72 17.65
CA LEU A 784 6.80 -6.07 17.12
C LEU A 784 7.41 -7.07 18.12
N ASN A 785 7.89 -6.62 19.27
CA ASN A 785 8.21 -7.52 20.39
C ASN A 785 6.94 -8.04 21.07
N ASN A 786 5.83 -7.26 21.02
CA ASN A 786 4.55 -7.59 21.66
C ASN A 786 3.43 -7.92 20.64
N ASP A 787 3.45 -7.29 19.47
CA ASP A 787 2.51 -7.50 18.36
C ASP A 787 3.27 -7.74 17.02
N PRO A 788 3.92 -8.90 16.85
CA PRO A 788 4.69 -9.22 15.64
C PRO A 788 3.82 -9.35 14.39
N TYR A 789 2.49 -9.40 14.52
CA TYR A 789 1.55 -9.46 13.39
C TYR A 789 0.83 -8.13 13.14
N GLN A 790 1.17 -7.06 13.87
CA GLN A 790 0.72 -5.68 13.69
C GLN A 790 -0.82 -5.52 13.76
N LEU A 791 -1.44 -6.35 14.60
CA LEU A 791 -2.89 -6.48 14.77
C LEU A 791 -3.55 -5.24 15.40
N ILE A 792 -2.87 -4.48 16.26
CA ILE A 792 -3.48 -3.38 17.04
C ILE A 792 -2.61 -2.11 16.95
N ASN A 793 -3.19 -0.99 16.49
CA ASN A 793 -2.48 0.29 16.45
C ASN A 793 -2.22 0.84 17.87
N GLY A 794 -0.96 0.82 18.29
CA GLY A 794 -0.48 1.23 19.60
C GLY A 794 -0.29 2.74 19.80
N VAL A 795 -0.57 3.62 18.84
CA VAL A 795 -0.35 5.09 18.99
C VAL A 795 -0.97 5.66 20.28
N SER A 796 -2.08 5.08 20.75
CA SER A 796 -2.78 5.53 21.95
C SER A 796 -2.11 5.16 23.29
N THR A 797 -1.09 4.29 23.30
CA THR A 797 -0.33 3.90 24.50
C THR A 797 0.95 4.72 24.67
N LEU A 798 1.41 5.37 23.60
CA LEU A 798 2.61 6.21 23.61
C LEU A 798 2.36 7.56 24.28
N ASP A 799 3.43 8.12 24.85
CA ASP A 799 3.42 9.49 25.35
C ASP A 799 3.67 10.50 24.20
N ARG A 800 3.41 11.79 24.48
CA ARG A 800 3.59 12.84 23.48
C ARG A 800 5.06 13.12 23.16
N THR A 801 6.02 12.82 24.04
CA THR A 801 7.44 13.07 23.79
C THR A 801 8.02 12.04 22.82
N ALA A 802 7.78 10.74 23.01
CA ALA A 802 8.20 9.69 22.08
C ALA A 802 7.57 9.88 20.68
N LEU A 803 6.28 10.24 20.60
CA LEU A 803 5.62 10.55 19.32
C LEU A 803 6.29 11.72 18.59
N ASN A 804 6.63 12.81 19.29
CA ASN A 804 7.33 13.95 18.68
C ASN A 804 8.79 13.61 18.29
N GLN A 805 9.48 12.77 19.06
CA GLN A 805 10.84 12.30 18.73
C GLN A 805 10.84 11.43 17.47
N MET A 806 9.92 10.46 17.36
CA MET A 806 9.79 9.62 16.17
C MET A 806 9.40 10.42 14.92
N HIS A 807 8.53 11.43 15.06
CA HIS A 807 8.22 12.38 13.98
C HIS A 807 9.47 13.16 13.52
N GLN A 808 10.26 13.69 14.45
CA GLN A 808 11.50 14.40 14.12
C GLN A 808 12.49 13.50 13.37
N GLN A 809 12.76 12.30 13.89
CA GLN A 809 13.63 11.31 13.25
C GLN A 809 13.12 10.88 11.86
N LEU A 810 11.79 10.72 11.71
CA LEU A 810 11.15 10.40 10.43
C LEU A 810 11.32 11.55 9.41
N MET A 811 11.20 12.80 9.85
CA MET A 811 11.34 13.98 8.99
C MET A 811 12.80 14.24 8.59
N GLU A 812 13.77 13.92 9.45
CA GLU A 812 15.20 13.90 9.10
C GLU A 812 15.48 12.85 8.02
N LEU A 813 15.08 11.59 8.24
CA LEU A 813 15.28 10.51 7.26
C LEU A 813 14.53 10.75 5.93
N ARG A 814 13.37 11.41 5.95
CA ARG A 814 12.58 11.80 4.77
C ARG A 814 13.23 12.93 3.94
N SER A 815 14.24 13.62 4.48
CA SER A 815 14.93 14.74 3.82
C SER A 815 16.43 14.52 3.61
N CYS A 816 16.95 13.36 4.04
CA CYS A 816 18.37 13.01 4.00
C CYS A 816 18.91 12.85 2.56
N LYS A 817 20.19 13.17 2.35
CA LYS A 817 20.88 12.95 1.07
C LYS A 817 22.31 12.47 1.24
N GLY A 818 22.62 11.37 0.58
CA GLY A 818 23.92 10.72 0.66
C GLY A 818 24.13 10.02 2.00
N HIS A 819 25.06 9.06 2.02
CA HIS A 819 25.25 8.15 3.14
C HIS A 819 25.50 8.87 4.49
N LYS A 820 26.08 10.08 4.49
CA LYS A 820 26.37 10.85 5.71
C LYS A 820 25.12 11.39 6.40
N GLN A 821 24.06 11.73 5.65
CA GLN A 821 22.81 12.23 6.21
C GLN A 821 21.81 11.10 6.46
N CYS A 822 21.79 10.10 5.58
CA CYS A 822 20.88 8.95 5.70
C CYS A 822 21.37 7.86 6.68
N ASN A 823 22.59 7.99 7.20
CA ASN A 823 23.17 7.11 8.22
C ASN A 823 23.93 7.95 9.27
N PRO A 824 23.22 8.76 10.09
CA PRO A 824 23.88 9.51 11.15
C PRO A 824 24.58 8.55 12.11
N GLU A 825 25.86 8.81 12.43
CA GLU A 825 26.59 8.01 13.42
C GLU A 825 26.16 8.44 14.81
N THR A 826 25.40 7.59 15.50
CA THR A 826 24.84 7.86 16.82
C THR A 826 25.94 8.17 17.84
N GLY A 827 25.87 9.34 18.48
CA GLY A 827 26.77 9.70 19.58
C GLY A 827 28.11 10.33 19.20
N GLU A 828 28.19 11.06 18.09
CA GLU A 828 28.70 12.45 18.20
C GLU A 828 27.60 13.31 18.84
N ASN A 829 27.96 14.33 19.62
CA ASN A 829 26.98 15.21 20.23
C ASN A 829 26.18 15.95 19.17
N SER A 830 24.86 16.01 19.33
CA SER A 830 24.04 17.07 18.76
C SER A 830 24.29 18.37 19.54
N ASP A 831 25.51 18.91 19.40
CA ASP A 831 25.83 20.26 19.87
C ASP A 831 24.94 21.25 19.11
N LEU A 832 23.89 21.69 19.80
CA LEU A 832 22.79 22.51 19.31
C LEU A 832 23.27 23.92 18.93
N SER A 833 23.94 24.02 17.78
CA SER A 833 24.18 25.28 17.09
C SER A 833 22.86 25.75 16.45
N PRO A 834 22.22 26.84 16.94
CA PRO A 834 20.87 27.24 16.52
C PRO A 834 20.91 28.02 15.21
N SER A 835 21.65 27.52 14.22
CA SER A 835 22.11 28.27 13.04
C SER A 835 21.72 27.61 11.71
N ARG A 836 20.59 26.88 11.68
CA ARG A 836 19.78 26.61 10.46
C ARG A 836 18.36 26.13 10.79
N CYS A 837 17.57 26.98 11.43
CA CYS A 837 16.12 26.77 11.51
C CYS A 837 15.48 26.92 10.12
N CYS A 838 15.39 25.82 9.37
CA CYS A 838 14.35 25.67 8.36
C CYS A 838 12.99 25.82 9.06
N LEU A 839 12.12 26.70 8.53
CA LEU A 839 10.84 27.07 9.14
C LEU A 839 9.77 25.97 8.99
N TYR A 840 9.98 24.86 9.70
CA TYR A 840 9.01 23.79 9.92
C TYR A 840 8.99 23.42 11.42
N ARG A 841 8.63 24.38 12.28
CA ARG A 841 8.08 24.07 13.62
C ARG A 841 6.65 23.52 13.48
N GLY A 842 6.51 22.39 12.79
CA GLY A 842 5.28 21.62 12.79
C GLY A 842 5.20 20.86 14.11
N GLN A 843 4.54 21.44 15.12
CA GLN A 843 4.01 20.61 16.19
C GLN A 843 2.85 19.79 15.62
N ILE A 844 2.81 18.49 15.90
CA ILE A 844 1.79 17.55 15.40
C ILE A 844 0.36 17.94 15.91
N TRP A 845 0.26 18.84 16.90
CA TRP A 845 -0.90 19.00 17.77
C TRP A 845 -1.51 20.42 17.85
N GLU A 846 -1.48 21.21 16.78
CA GLU A 846 -2.34 22.43 16.69
C GLU A 846 -3.71 22.17 16.01
N GLY A 847 -3.88 21.06 15.28
CA GLY A 847 -5.05 20.84 14.41
C GLY A 847 -6.30 20.19 15.03
N TRP A 848 -6.25 19.67 16.26
CA TRP A 848 -7.34 18.86 16.84
C TRP A 848 -8.47 19.74 17.43
N VAL A 849 -9.33 20.27 16.55
CA VAL A 849 -10.57 20.99 16.85
C VAL A 849 -11.67 20.63 15.82
N GLY A 850 -12.56 19.71 16.20
CA GLY A 850 -13.73 19.26 15.40
C GLY A 850 -14.83 18.66 16.26
#